data_AF-I9S3B8-F1
#
_entry.id   AF-I9S3B8-F1
#
_cell.length_a   1.000
_cell.length_b   1.000
_cell.length_c   1.000
_cell.angle_alpha   90.00
_cell.angle_beta   90.00
_cell.angle_gamma   90.00
#
_symmetry.space_group_name_H-M   'P 1'
#
loop_
_entity.id
_entity.type
_entity.pdbx_description
1 polymer ?
#
loop_
_entity_poly.entity_id
_entity_poly.type
_entity_poly.pdbx_seq_one_letter_code
_entity_poly.pdbx_strand_id
1 'polypeptide(L)'
;MKKQLLLISGTLMLTAALLPASVSAANWTDDSQKPDTLWYTEHKSATEYTLTKPEELAGLSILVNTYKYTFDGKTVKLGNDIDLTATVDDAPVLWTPIGNYIRNRTEIYFQGTFDGQGHTIDGVNVSGDVDCSGFFGALNKAIIRNVTIGEKSKFTTTKTVAVAGALAASVIESRIIGCTNRGEVSVIKNQNIHIGGLVGAARAKCYVANSRNYGNIDNGGYVGGICGYIQADTLVNCVNYGEIKEASNKAGGLTGYGYGDYQVLNCINAGKVINGGGIIGQAAGGMSAAALKGRMANCVNLGEVSGTGHSIVMTTTHTTLIRNYSIDNGLSAGTIPFTVLTDEQLKSEKLAKELTLGAGYENQRTGGTLGAVTWTSVAGEYVALGNDAATQTYRVSIVPTLLGELSASPLASDDAMSLYSEAGAQVVLAVTAYQGYNFSGFKLGEEAKTGNTFAMPAEDVKIELLFNAGTATTWADMAQHAVASTDYKLDGTAYEVYTAKGLAYVASKVNAGETNIETTVKLMSDIDLGVNNAAGETLLWVPIGTETNKFGGIFDGNDFSIQNMYINATIKYAGLFGSASGAEIKNVSIAANCKLSSTQQYFGAVAGGISNTVITNCHNAAAIEASGMYVGGIVGDAIGAQTVISLCSNTGTITSTNMMVGGIAARLGDNNAVCTIYNCFNTGALSGKGTVGGLVAMLQSPTAGPARSLIANSYNTGVITSAANAAGGIVAMINAYSEVKNCINSATVTTAVKYAGGIVGQNTSKDKPGIITRSYYLENTVTAATDLNSEGNALTETEMYGSAIATEMSGFAGYLNNIELTTYLQWTSSKTSCPTFGTKNTVSTPAYIFTVEEPEHGTYTLTKPVAVLAKDSATFFLKRNIAVELAVTPDNGYEFEALRVNGVLLAEGVKTFRTAAENTTVEIVFRSTGGTGITDTDLSKEVQVWATDATLHMILAQSASVLVSTMDGRIVMREQMQEGTYEYALPRGFYIVKVENTSYKVYVR
;
A
#
# COMPACT_ATOMS: atom_id res chain seq x y z
N MET A 1 -48.73 30.49 -83.82
CA MET A 1 -47.84 31.61 -83.43
C MET A 1 -46.39 31.12 -83.57
N LYS A 2 -45.62 31.78 -84.47
CA LYS A 2 -44.14 31.89 -84.65
C LYS A 2 -43.28 30.66 -84.24
N LYS A 3 -42.59 29.88 -85.08
CA LYS A 3 -41.72 30.09 -86.28
C LYS A 3 -40.52 31.05 -86.08
N GLN A 4 -39.34 30.48 -86.35
CA GLN A 4 -38.13 31.06 -87.00
C GLN A 4 -36.93 31.61 -86.16
N LEU A 5 -35.72 31.33 -86.71
CA LEU A 5 -34.38 31.96 -86.55
C LEU A 5 -33.50 31.58 -85.33
N LEU A 6 -32.16 31.53 -85.37
CA LEU A 6 -31.09 31.35 -86.38
C LEU A 6 -29.77 31.32 -85.58
N LEU A 7 -28.82 30.44 -85.94
CA LEU A 7 -27.37 30.63 -86.06
C LEU A 7 -26.52 31.49 -85.06
N ILE A 8 -25.36 30.89 -84.70
CA ILE A 8 -23.98 31.44 -84.58
C ILE A 8 -23.32 31.52 -83.17
N SER A 9 -22.29 30.67 -83.02
CA SER A 9 -20.95 30.77 -82.36
C SER A 9 -20.79 31.40 -80.95
N GLY A 10 -19.97 30.86 -80.05
CA GLY A 10 -18.95 29.83 -80.24
C GLY A 10 -18.21 29.41 -78.96
N THR A 11 -17.43 28.34 -79.14
CA THR A 11 -16.18 27.98 -78.45
C THR A 11 -16.07 28.17 -76.94
N LEU A 12 -16.00 27.07 -76.20
CA LEU A 12 -14.77 26.69 -75.50
C LEU A 12 -14.75 25.21 -75.11
N MET A 13 -13.53 24.67 -75.12
CA MET A 13 -13.09 23.33 -74.76
C MET A 13 -13.70 22.78 -73.45
N LEU A 14 -14.06 21.50 -73.44
CA LEU A 14 -13.39 20.46 -72.64
C LEU A 14 -14.02 19.10 -72.98
N THR A 15 -13.21 18.16 -73.45
CA THR A 15 -13.57 16.74 -73.49
C THR A 15 -13.76 16.24 -72.07
N ALA A 16 -14.99 16.27 -71.56
CA ALA A 16 -15.36 15.53 -70.37
C ALA A 16 -15.36 14.03 -70.75
N ALA A 17 -14.25 13.36 -70.48
CA ALA A 17 -14.29 11.93 -70.25
C ALA A 17 -15.38 11.69 -69.19
N LEU A 18 -16.38 10.89 -69.53
CA LEU A 18 -17.34 10.41 -68.55
C LEU A 18 -16.54 9.78 -67.41
N LEU A 19 -16.53 10.44 -66.24
CA LEU A 19 -16.22 9.76 -65.00
C LEU A 19 -17.31 8.68 -64.86
N PRO A 20 -16.97 7.39 -64.75
CA PRO A 20 -17.98 6.38 -64.47
C PRO A 20 -18.69 6.77 -63.18
N ALA A 21 -20.03 6.72 -63.21
CA ALA A 21 -20.83 6.81 -62.00
C ALA A 21 -20.24 5.85 -60.96
N SER A 22 -20.12 6.30 -59.70
CA SER A 22 -19.71 5.44 -58.60
C SER A 22 -20.70 4.27 -58.50
N VAL A 23 -20.34 3.12 -59.08
CA VAL A 23 -21.10 1.88 -58.94
C VAL A 23 -20.95 1.47 -57.48
N SER A 24 -22.05 1.49 -56.73
CA SER A 24 -22.09 0.88 -55.40
C SER A 24 -21.87 -0.63 -55.58
N ALA A 25 -20.93 -1.21 -54.84
CA ALA A 25 -20.68 -2.65 -54.89
C ALA A 25 -21.98 -3.43 -54.62
N ALA A 26 -22.27 -4.42 -55.46
CA ALA A 26 -23.46 -5.26 -55.31
C ALA A 26 -23.41 -6.05 -54.00
N ASN A 27 -24.57 -6.34 -53.41
CA ASN A 27 -24.69 -7.10 -52.17
C ASN A 27 -25.58 -8.33 -52.36
N TRP A 28 -25.27 -9.43 -51.66
CA TRP A 28 -26.07 -10.66 -51.69
C TRP A 28 -27.53 -10.47 -51.25
N THR A 29 -27.83 -9.42 -50.49
CA THR A 29 -29.21 -9.07 -50.10
C THR A 29 -29.93 -8.15 -51.10
N ASP A 30 -29.28 -7.76 -52.19
CA ASP A 30 -29.93 -6.95 -53.23
C ASP A 30 -30.89 -7.82 -54.05
N ASP A 31 -31.99 -7.23 -54.53
CA ASP A 31 -32.97 -7.90 -55.40
C ASP A 31 -32.31 -8.53 -56.65
N SER A 32 -31.20 -7.95 -57.12
CA SER A 32 -30.42 -8.46 -58.26
C SER A 32 -29.81 -9.84 -58.01
N GLN A 33 -29.56 -10.21 -56.75
CA GLN A 33 -28.99 -11.49 -56.33
C GLN A 33 -30.06 -12.50 -55.91
N LYS A 34 -31.35 -12.14 -56.00
CA LYS A 34 -32.52 -13.00 -55.75
C LYS A 34 -32.48 -13.77 -54.41
N PRO A 35 -32.27 -13.09 -53.27
CA PRO A 35 -32.25 -13.74 -51.96
C PRO A 35 -33.58 -14.45 -51.67
N ASP A 36 -33.50 -15.69 -51.17
CA ASP A 36 -34.67 -16.57 -50.97
C ASP A 36 -35.05 -16.67 -49.48
N THR A 37 -36.24 -16.19 -49.14
CA THR A 37 -36.81 -16.27 -47.77
C THR A 37 -37.97 -17.25 -47.65
N LEU A 38 -38.38 -17.92 -48.75
CA LEU A 38 -39.56 -18.79 -48.80
C LEU A 38 -39.39 -20.06 -47.96
N TRP A 39 -38.16 -20.60 -47.91
CA TRP A 39 -37.82 -21.74 -47.06
C TRP A 39 -38.21 -21.53 -45.59
N TYR A 40 -38.23 -20.28 -45.11
CA TYR A 40 -38.71 -19.92 -43.77
C TYR A 40 -40.15 -19.40 -43.77
N THR A 41 -40.47 -18.44 -44.64
CA THR A 41 -41.73 -17.69 -44.55
C THR A 41 -42.96 -18.54 -44.84
N GLU A 42 -42.83 -19.60 -45.65
CA GLU A 42 -43.87 -20.60 -45.90
C GLU A 42 -43.90 -21.71 -44.84
N HIS A 43 -42.84 -21.84 -44.04
CA HIS A 43 -42.62 -22.95 -43.10
C HIS A 43 -42.27 -22.47 -41.68
N LYS A 44 -42.87 -21.35 -41.23
CA LYS A 44 -42.50 -20.68 -39.95
C LYS A 44 -42.68 -21.56 -38.71
N SER A 45 -43.55 -22.58 -38.75
CA SER A 45 -43.78 -23.50 -37.65
C SER A 45 -42.69 -24.58 -37.50
N ALA A 46 -41.85 -24.79 -38.52
CA ALA A 46 -40.77 -25.75 -38.44
C ALA A 46 -39.72 -25.34 -37.39
N THR A 47 -39.07 -26.34 -36.80
CA THR A 47 -37.99 -26.14 -35.82
C THR A 47 -36.61 -26.31 -36.45
N GLU A 48 -36.53 -26.90 -37.64
CA GLU A 48 -35.30 -27.14 -38.37
C GLU A 48 -35.44 -26.74 -39.85
N TYR A 49 -34.36 -26.20 -40.41
CA TYR A 49 -34.27 -25.75 -41.80
C TYR A 49 -32.92 -26.17 -42.37
N THR A 50 -32.88 -26.60 -43.63
CA THR A 50 -31.62 -26.97 -44.31
C THR A 50 -31.42 -26.05 -45.50
N LEU A 51 -30.27 -25.38 -45.55
CA LEU A 51 -29.87 -24.47 -46.63
C LEU A 51 -28.81 -25.16 -47.48
N THR A 52 -28.95 -25.05 -48.79
CA THR A 52 -28.08 -25.68 -49.79
C THR A 52 -27.55 -24.71 -50.83
N LYS A 53 -28.05 -23.46 -50.85
CA LYS A 53 -27.70 -22.45 -51.85
C LYS A 53 -27.31 -21.09 -51.25
N PRO A 54 -26.50 -20.30 -51.96
CA PRO A 54 -26.17 -18.92 -51.59
C PRO A 54 -27.39 -18.03 -51.34
N GLU A 55 -28.41 -18.13 -52.18
CA GLU A 55 -29.60 -17.27 -52.11
C GLU A 55 -30.43 -17.52 -50.84
N GLU A 56 -30.52 -18.78 -50.40
CA GLU A 56 -31.21 -19.17 -49.17
C GLU A 56 -30.48 -18.59 -47.93
N LEU A 57 -29.15 -18.58 -47.97
CA LEU A 57 -28.30 -18.01 -46.92
C LEU A 57 -28.39 -16.47 -46.89
N ALA A 58 -28.40 -15.82 -48.05
CA ALA A 58 -28.68 -14.39 -48.16
C ALA A 58 -30.08 -14.06 -47.61
N GLY A 59 -31.06 -14.92 -47.87
CA GLY A 59 -32.39 -14.83 -47.28
C GLY A 59 -32.40 -14.90 -45.75
N LEU A 60 -31.54 -15.71 -45.11
CA LEU A 60 -31.38 -15.71 -43.66
C LEU A 60 -30.93 -14.34 -43.14
N SER A 61 -29.97 -13.69 -43.82
CA SER A 61 -29.53 -12.34 -43.48
C SER A 61 -30.69 -11.34 -43.53
N ILE A 62 -31.52 -11.38 -44.58
CA ILE A 62 -32.72 -10.53 -44.69
C ILE A 62 -33.73 -10.82 -43.58
N LEU A 63 -33.99 -12.09 -43.27
CA LEU A 63 -34.94 -12.50 -42.23
C LEU A 63 -34.56 -11.95 -40.86
N VAL A 64 -33.27 -11.99 -40.52
CA VAL A 64 -32.74 -11.44 -39.25
C VAL A 64 -32.69 -9.92 -39.29
N ASN A 65 -32.11 -9.33 -40.33
CA ASN A 65 -31.80 -7.91 -40.37
C ASN A 65 -32.99 -7.02 -40.72
N THR A 66 -33.82 -7.43 -41.67
CA THR A 66 -34.97 -6.64 -42.14
C THR A 66 -36.22 -7.00 -41.36
N TYR A 67 -36.54 -8.30 -41.30
CA TYR A 67 -37.78 -8.78 -40.68
C TYR A 67 -37.68 -9.07 -39.18
N LYS A 68 -36.49 -8.96 -38.58
CA LYS A 68 -36.23 -9.12 -37.15
C LYS A 68 -36.63 -10.49 -36.58
N TYR A 69 -36.62 -11.54 -37.42
CA TYR A 69 -36.80 -12.91 -36.92
C TYR A 69 -35.52 -13.34 -36.18
N THR A 70 -35.67 -13.70 -34.89
CA THR A 70 -34.52 -14.02 -34.03
C THR A 70 -34.02 -15.46 -34.18
N PHE A 71 -34.88 -16.37 -34.66
CA PHE A 71 -34.64 -17.82 -34.72
C PHE A 71 -34.46 -18.51 -33.35
N ASP A 72 -34.89 -17.88 -32.25
CA ASP A 72 -34.88 -18.54 -30.93
C ASP A 72 -35.64 -19.88 -30.98
N GLY A 73 -35.03 -20.92 -30.41
CA GLY A 73 -35.54 -22.30 -30.44
C GLY A 73 -35.53 -23.00 -31.81
N LYS A 74 -34.95 -22.39 -32.85
CA LYS A 74 -34.88 -22.95 -34.22
C LYS A 74 -33.45 -23.32 -34.61
N THR A 75 -33.32 -24.32 -35.48
CA THR A 75 -32.03 -24.79 -36.02
C THR A 75 -31.97 -24.56 -37.53
N VAL A 76 -30.91 -23.90 -38.00
CA VAL A 76 -30.56 -23.77 -39.41
C VAL A 76 -29.32 -24.64 -39.67
N LYS A 77 -29.40 -25.53 -40.65
CA LYS A 77 -28.35 -26.48 -41.02
C LYS A 77 -27.86 -26.20 -42.43
N LEU A 78 -26.59 -26.46 -42.70
CA LEU A 78 -26.11 -26.56 -44.08
C LEU A 78 -26.28 -27.99 -44.60
N GLY A 79 -26.75 -28.11 -45.83
CA GLY A 79 -26.84 -29.39 -46.55
C GLY A 79 -25.73 -29.60 -47.58
N ASN A 80 -25.00 -28.55 -47.94
CA ASN A 80 -23.86 -28.54 -48.87
C ASN A 80 -22.88 -27.42 -48.50
N ASP A 81 -21.69 -27.45 -49.09
CA ASP A 81 -20.80 -26.28 -49.12
C ASP A 81 -21.47 -25.13 -49.89
N ILE A 82 -21.28 -23.89 -49.42
CA ILE A 82 -21.88 -22.68 -50.00
C ILE A 82 -20.77 -21.78 -50.56
N ASP A 83 -20.87 -21.44 -51.84
CA ASP A 83 -19.93 -20.57 -52.54
C ASP A 83 -20.51 -19.15 -52.72
N LEU A 84 -19.90 -18.15 -52.08
CA LEU A 84 -20.27 -16.74 -52.15
C LEU A 84 -19.29 -15.89 -52.99
N THR A 85 -18.54 -16.50 -53.91
CA THR A 85 -17.50 -15.83 -54.71
C THR A 85 -17.99 -15.07 -55.95
N ALA A 86 -19.30 -14.84 -56.08
CA ALA A 86 -19.88 -14.12 -57.20
C ALA A 86 -19.29 -12.69 -57.35
N THR A 87 -19.22 -12.21 -58.59
CA THR A 87 -18.73 -10.86 -58.93
C THR A 87 -19.72 -10.10 -59.82
N VAL A 88 -19.83 -8.80 -59.61
CA VAL A 88 -20.55 -7.85 -60.49
C VAL A 88 -19.57 -6.76 -60.88
N ASP A 89 -19.41 -6.53 -62.19
CA ASP A 89 -18.44 -5.57 -62.76
C ASP A 89 -17.00 -5.75 -62.21
N ASP A 90 -16.53 -7.00 -62.19
CA ASP A 90 -15.22 -7.44 -61.66
C ASP A 90 -14.99 -7.16 -60.16
N ALA A 91 -16.00 -6.70 -59.43
CA ALA A 91 -15.97 -6.53 -57.98
C ALA A 91 -16.70 -7.68 -57.26
N PRO A 92 -16.21 -8.15 -56.10
CA PRO A 92 -16.89 -9.19 -55.33
C PRO A 92 -18.25 -8.69 -54.81
N VAL A 93 -19.26 -9.57 -54.86
CA VAL A 93 -20.56 -9.30 -54.23
C VAL A 93 -20.38 -9.33 -52.72
N LEU A 94 -20.76 -8.22 -52.06
CA LEU A 94 -20.59 -8.04 -50.63
C LEU A 94 -21.59 -8.86 -49.82
N TRP A 95 -21.15 -9.32 -48.66
CA TRP A 95 -21.96 -9.99 -47.67
C TRP A 95 -22.52 -9.01 -46.65
N THR A 96 -23.83 -9.10 -46.38
CA THR A 96 -24.46 -8.43 -45.24
C THR A 96 -24.44 -9.35 -44.02
N PRO A 97 -23.69 -9.01 -42.95
CA PRO A 97 -23.58 -9.83 -41.74
C PRO A 97 -24.95 -10.16 -41.14
N ILE A 98 -25.12 -11.39 -40.65
CA ILE A 98 -26.37 -11.80 -40.01
C ILE A 98 -26.42 -11.22 -38.60
N GLY A 99 -27.37 -10.31 -38.36
CA GLY A 99 -27.44 -9.52 -37.12
C GLY A 99 -26.51 -8.30 -37.16
N ASN A 100 -26.78 -7.33 -36.29
CA ASN A 100 -25.97 -6.13 -36.12
C ASN A 100 -26.08 -5.60 -34.69
N TYR A 101 -24.94 -5.33 -34.05
CA TYR A 101 -24.87 -4.75 -32.72
C TYR A 101 -24.12 -3.43 -32.74
N ILE A 102 -24.86 -2.36 -32.45
CA ILE A 102 -24.32 -1.02 -32.21
C ILE A 102 -24.85 -0.59 -30.85
N ARG A 103 -23.96 -0.60 -29.85
CA ARG A 103 -24.28 -0.22 -28.47
C ARG A 103 -25.05 1.11 -28.46
N ASN A 104 -26.20 1.12 -27.78
CA ASN A 104 -27.10 2.28 -27.64
C ASN A 104 -27.71 2.81 -28.95
N ARG A 105 -27.67 2.06 -30.06
CA ARG A 105 -28.30 2.45 -31.34
C ARG A 105 -29.12 1.34 -31.99
N THR A 106 -28.56 0.15 -32.17
CA THR A 106 -29.22 -0.92 -32.91
C THR A 106 -28.80 -2.27 -32.37
N GLU A 107 -29.79 -3.11 -32.03
CA GLU A 107 -29.57 -4.43 -31.43
C GLU A 107 -30.40 -5.46 -32.18
N ILE A 108 -29.79 -6.10 -33.18
CA ILE A 108 -30.39 -7.15 -33.99
C ILE A 108 -29.53 -8.38 -33.80
N TYR A 109 -30.10 -9.45 -33.25
CA TYR A 109 -29.37 -10.67 -32.93
C TYR A 109 -29.96 -11.87 -33.65
N PHE A 110 -29.09 -12.75 -34.09
CA PHE A 110 -29.46 -14.15 -34.29
C PHE A 110 -29.37 -14.88 -32.93
N GLN A 111 -30.42 -15.64 -32.59
CA GLN A 111 -30.58 -16.36 -31.32
C GLN A 111 -30.84 -17.87 -31.52
N GLY A 112 -30.78 -18.35 -32.76
CA GLY A 112 -30.99 -19.75 -33.10
C GLY A 112 -29.74 -20.61 -32.98
N THR A 113 -29.89 -21.88 -33.37
CA THR A 113 -28.77 -22.78 -33.65
C THR A 113 -28.41 -22.72 -35.13
N PHE A 114 -27.13 -22.49 -35.45
CA PHE A 114 -26.60 -22.64 -36.80
C PHE A 114 -25.59 -23.78 -36.82
N ASP A 115 -25.89 -24.86 -37.54
CA ASP A 115 -25.05 -26.04 -37.65
C ASP A 115 -24.50 -26.16 -39.07
N GLY A 116 -23.21 -25.94 -39.22
CA GLY A 116 -22.55 -26.10 -40.51
C GLY A 116 -22.47 -27.55 -40.97
N GLN A 117 -22.71 -28.54 -40.09
CA GLN A 117 -22.63 -29.97 -40.42
C GLN A 117 -21.29 -30.38 -41.06
N GLY A 118 -20.22 -29.59 -40.83
CA GLY A 118 -18.90 -29.79 -41.44
C GLY A 118 -18.71 -29.12 -42.80
N HIS A 119 -19.74 -28.49 -43.35
CA HIS A 119 -19.68 -27.77 -44.62
C HIS A 119 -18.95 -26.43 -44.52
N THR A 120 -18.41 -26.01 -45.67
CA THR A 120 -17.68 -24.75 -45.83
C THR A 120 -18.57 -23.67 -46.43
N ILE A 121 -18.48 -22.45 -45.89
CA ILE A 121 -18.99 -21.23 -46.50
C ILE A 121 -17.77 -20.44 -46.99
N ASP A 122 -17.56 -20.36 -48.30
CA ASP A 122 -16.40 -19.70 -48.90
C ASP A 122 -16.80 -18.40 -49.62
N GLY A 123 -15.86 -17.47 -49.77
CA GLY A 123 -16.10 -16.20 -50.47
C GLY A 123 -16.91 -15.15 -49.69
N VAL A 124 -17.03 -15.26 -48.37
CA VAL A 124 -17.71 -14.25 -47.54
C VAL A 124 -16.90 -12.95 -47.58
N ASN A 125 -17.40 -11.93 -48.28
CA ASN A 125 -16.70 -10.64 -48.43
C ASN A 125 -17.43 -9.51 -47.70
N VAL A 126 -16.94 -9.12 -46.52
CA VAL A 126 -17.47 -7.97 -45.77
C VAL A 126 -16.51 -6.79 -45.92
N SER A 127 -17.01 -5.65 -46.41
CA SER A 127 -16.20 -4.44 -46.58
C SER A 127 -17.03 -3.16 -46.47
N GLY A 128 -16.33 -2.02 -46.32
CA GLY A 128 -16.94 -0.70 -46.22
C GLY A 128 -17.22 -0.23 -44.79
N ASP A 129 -18.23 0.61 -44.63
CA ASP A 129 -18.57 1.33 -43.39
C ASP A 129 -19.41 0.46 -42.42
N VAL A 130 -18.85 -0.67 -41.97
CA VAL A 130 -19.57 -1.71 -41.20
C VAL A 130 -19.11 -1.75 -39.73
N ASP A 131 -20.03 -1.62 -38.77
CA ASP A 131 -19.72 -1.67 -37.33
C ASP A 131 -19.37 -3.10 -36.83
N CYS A 132 -20.04 -4.11 -37.38
CA CYS A 132 -19.87 -5.53 -37.03
C CYS A 132 -19.47 -6.34 -38.26
N SER A 133 -18.16 -6.53 -38.48
CA SER A 133 -17.63 -7.24 -39.66
C SER A 133 -17.44 -8.74 -39.37
N GLY A 134 -18.29 -9.58 -39.96
CA GLY A 134 -18.24 -11.03 -39.80
C GLY A 134 -19.32 -11.74 -40.60
N PHE A 135 -19.29 -13.07 -40.67
CA PHE A 135 -20.39 -13.84 -41.25
C PHE A 135 -21.69 -13.59 -40.46
N PHE A 136 -21.60 -13.69 -39.14
CA PHE A 136 -22.56 -13.11 -38.19
C PHE A 136 -22.06 -11.75 -37.70
N GLY A 137 -22.92 -10.74 -37.75
CA GLY A 137 -22.63 -9.46 -37.13
C GLY A 137 -22.85 -9.49 -35.62
N ALA A 138 -23.95 -10.10 -35.17
CA ALA A 138 -24.24 -10.18 -33.74
C ALA A 138 -25.06 -11.42 -33.34
N LEU A 139 -24.60 -12.08 -32.27
CA LEU A 139 -25.20 -13.27 -31.67
C LEU A 139 -25.65 -13.00 -30.23
N ASN A 140 -26.80 -13.53 -29.84
CA ASN A 140 -27.30 -13.50 -28.46
C ASN A 140 -28.01 -14.81 -28.15
N LYS A 141 -27.58 -15.57 -27.13
CA LYS A 141 -28.13 -16.91 -26.80
C LYS A 141 -28.10 -17.92 -27.95
N ALA A 142 -27.24 -17.70 -28.94
CA ALA A 142 -27.14 -18.55 -30.12
C ALA A 142 -26.18 -19.73 -29.87
N ILE A 143 -26.33 -20.79 -30.68
CA ILE A 143 -25.38 -21.90 -30.76
C ILE A 143 -24.88 -22.01 -32.20
N ILE A 144 -23.61 -21.71 -32.43
CA ILE A 144 -22.96 -21.88 -33.74
C ILE A 144 -22.00 -23.06 -33.64
N ARG A 145 -22.15 -24.04 -34.53
CA ARG A 145 -21.27 -25.22 -34.50
C ARG A 145 -20.93 -25.76 -35.87
N ASN A 146 -19.76 -26.39 -35.97
CA ASN A 146 -19.30 -27.13 -37.16
C ASN A 146 -19.29 -26.30 -38.46
N VAL A 147 -19.01 -24.99 -38.36
CA VAL A 147 -18.93 -24.09 -39.52
C VAL A 147 -17.47 -23.87 -39.91
N THR A 148 -17.17 -24.01 -41.21
CA THR A 148 -15.87 -23.61 -41.77
C THR A 148 -16.04 -22.36 -42.64
N ILE A 149 -15.31 -21.30 -42.34
CA ILE A 149 -15.16 -20.13 -43.23
C ILE A 149 -13.98 -20.39 -44.16
N GLY A 150 -14.23 -20.36 -45.47
CA GLY A 150 -13.27 -20.68 -46.51
C GLY A 150 -12.21 -19.60 -46.77
N GLU A 151 -11.14 -19.98 -47.47
CA GLU A 151 -9.93 -19.16 -47.69
C GLU A 151 -10.15 -17.93 -48.59
N LYS A 152 -11.19 -17.92 -49.42
CA LYS A 152 -11.52 -16.77 -50.28
C LYS A 152 -12.35 -15.71 -49.55
N SER A 153 -12.68 -15.96 -48.29
CA SER A 153 -13.43 -15.03 -47.45
C SER A 153 -12.51 -13.92 -46.93
N LYS A 154 -13.04 -12.68 -46.90
CA LYS A 154 -12.32 -11.51 -46.44
C LYS A 154 -13.20 -10.60 -45.60
N PHE A 155 -12.71 -10.20 -44.44
CA PHE A 155 -13.44 -9.40 -43.47
C PHE A 155 -12.69 -8.11 -43.19
N THR A 156 -13.27 -6.99 -43.65
CA THR A 156 -12.70 -5.65 -43.49
C THR A 156 -13.73 -4.66 -42.96
N THR A 157 -13.26 -3.52 -42.46
CA THR A 157 -14.09 -2.36 -42.14
C THR A 157 -13.25 -1.09 -42.15
N THR A 158 -13.85 0.02 -42.60
CA THR A 158 -13.24 1.35 -42.57
C THR A 158 -13.67 2.19 -41.35
N LYS A 159 -14.55 1.64 -40.49
CA LYS A 159 -14.97 2.29 -39.23
C LYS A 159 -13.81 2.38 -38.24
N THR A 160 -13.71 3.51 -37.54
CA THR A 160 -12.74 3.74 -36.46
C THR A 160 -13.14 3.12 -35.13
N VAL A 161 -14.39 2.67 -35.01
CA VAL A 161 -14.92 1.90 -33.88
C VAL A 161 -15.73 0.75 -34.47
N ALA A 162 -15.20 -0.46 -34.38
CA ALA A 162 -15.82 -1.64 -34.94
C ALA A 162 -15.39 -2.90 -34.22
N VAL A 163 -16.10 -3.98 -34.50
CA VAL A 163 -15.77 -5.32 -34.04
C VAL A 163 -15.71 -6.23 -35.26
N ALA A 164 -14.65 -7.02 -35.39
CA ALA A 164 -14.43 -7.87 -36.55
C ALA A 164 -14.04 -9.30 -36.15
N GLY A 165 -14.70 -10.29 -36.75
CA GLY A 165 -14.28 -11.68 -36.66
C GLY A 165 -14.92 -12.51 -37.77
N ALA A 166 -14.16 -13.42 -38.37
CA ALA A 166 -14.58 -14.11 -39.59
C ALA A 166 -15.93 -14.84 -39.41
N LEU A 167 -16.11 -15.52 -38.27
CA LEU A 167 -17.36 -16.18 -37.96
C LEU A 167 -18.37 -15.21 -37.34
N ALA A 168 -17.96 -14.48 -36.30
CA ALA A 168 -18.84 -13.56 -35.60
C ALA A 168 -18.12 -12.30 -35.12
N ALA A 169 -18.72 -11.12 -35.34
CA ALA A 169 -18.19 -9.90 -34.77
C ALA A 169 -18.51 -9.81 -33.26
N SER A 170 -19.77 -9.70 -32.85
CA SER A 170 -20.16 -9.58 -31.44
C SER A 170 -20.95 -10.79 -30.95
N VAL A 171 -20.53 -11.35 -29.81
CA VAL A 171 -21.11 -12.57 -29.24
C VAL A 171 -21.52 -12.32 -27.79
N ILE A 172 -22.75 -12.63 -27.43
CA ILE A 172 -23.32 -12.45 -26.09
C ILE A 172 -24.08 -13.72 -25.67
N GLU A 173 -23.85 -14.23 -24.46
CA GLU A 173 -24.52 -15.44 -23.92
C GLU A 173 -24.59 -16.64 -24.89
N SER A 174 -23.65 -16.75 -25.84
CA SER A 174 -23.72 -17.68 -26.97
C SER A 174 -22.58 -18.68 -26.96
N ARG A 175 -22.76 -19.79 -27.69
CA ARG A 175 -21.79 -20.89 -27.79
C ARG A 175 -21.27 -21.01 -29.23
N ILE A 176 -19.95 -21.04 -29.40
CA ILE A 176 -19.28 -21.29 -30.68
C ILE A 176 -18.42 -22.53 -30.52
N ILE A 177 -18.72 -23.60 -31.25
CA ILE A 177 -18.16 -24.94 -31.00
C ILE A 177 -17.71 -25.60 -32.30
N GLY A 178 -16.44 -26.00 -32.40
CA GLY A 178 -15.97 -26.78 -33.55
C GLY A 178 -15.94 -25.99 -34.85
N CYS A 179 -15.77 -24.67 -34.79
CA CYS A 179 -15.73 -23.82 -35.98
C CYS A 179 -14.29 -23.55 -36.44
N THR A 180 -14.11 -23.36 -37.74
CA THR A 180 -12.80 -23.10 -38.34
C THR A 180 -12.83 -21.83 -39.20
N ASN A 181 -11.83 -20.97 -39.06
CA ASN A 181 -11.60 -19.88 -39.98
C ASN A 181 -10.36 -20.13 -40.85
N ARG A 182 -10.48 -19.93 -42.17
CA ARG A 182 -9.36 -19.86 -43.12
C ARG A 182 -9.26 -18.49 -43.82
N GLY A 183 -10.27 -17.64 -43.70
CA GLY A 183 -10.31 -16.32 -44.34
C GLY A 183 -9.52 -15.25 -43.60
N GLU A 184 -9.10 -14.21 -44.31
CA GLU A 184 -8.33 -13.09 -43.75
C GLU A 184 -9.25 -12.09 -43.01
N VAL A 185 -8.82 -11.65 -41.83
CA VAL A 185 -9.45 -10.53 -41.11
C VAL A 185 -8.47 -9.36 -41.04
N SER A 186 -8.79 -8.27 -41.74
CA SER A 186 -7.90 -7.11 -41.86
C SER A 186 -8.70 -5.82 -41.70
N VAL A 187 -8.32 -4.99 -40.72
CA VAL A 187 -9.03 -3.75 -40.39
C VAL A 187 -8.10 -2.55 -40.43
N ILE A 188 -8.61 -1.34 -40.23
CA ILE A 188 -7.73 -0.18 -40.08
C ILE A 188 -7.00 -0.19 -38.73
N LYS A 189 -5.78 0.33 -38.69
CA LYS A 189 -4.96 0.42 -37.46
C LYS A 189 -5.56 1.44 -36.49
N ASN A 190 -6.35 0.97 -35.53
CA ASN A 190 -7.01 1.82 -34.54
C ASN A 190 -7.18 1.10 -33.19
N GLN A 191 -6.84 1.79 -32.10
CA GLN A 191 -6.88 1.27 -30.73
C GLN A 191 -8.29 0.89 -30.22
N ASN A 192 -9.35 1.33 -30.90
CA ASN A 192 -10.74 1.08 -30.49
C ASN A 192 -11.41 -0.08 -31.23
N ILE A 193 -10.65 -0.86 -32.02
CA ILE A 193 -11.20 -1.97 -32.81
C ILE A 193 -10.84 -3.31 -32.17
N HIS A 194 -11.86 -4.14 -31.94
CA HIS A 194 -11.73 -5.49 -31.43
C HIS A 194 -11.73 -6.47 -32.60
N ILE A 195 -10.67 -7.27 -32.76
CA ILE A 195 -10.49 -8.15 -33.90
C ILE A 195 -10.06 -9.54 -33.44
N GLY A 196 -10.80 -10.55 -33.87
CA GLY A 196 -10.44 -11.94 -33.66
C GLY A 196 -10.45 -12.73 -34.95
N GLY A 197 -9.62 -13.76 -35.06
CA GLY A 197 -9.64 -14.64 -36.23
C GLY A 197 -10.99 -15.35 -36.41
N LEU A 198 -11.66 -15.69 -35.30
CA LEU A 198 -13.01 -16.24 -35.31
C LEU A 198 -14.04 -15.25 -34.78
N VAL A 199 -13.77 -14.66 -33.61
CA VAL A 199 -14.71 -13.85 -32.84
C VAL A 199 -14.11 -12.50 -32.52
N GLY A 200 -14.74 -11.40 -32.95
CA GLY A 200 -14.23 -10.07 -32.61
C GLY A 200 -14.30 -9.78 -31.11
N ALA A 201 -15.48 -9.97 -30.51
CA ALA A 201 -15.65 -9.81 -29.07
C ALA A 201 -16.72 -10.75 -28.50
N ALA A 202 -16.31 -11.53 -27.52
CA ALA A 202 -17.18 -12.30 -26.64
C ALA A 202 -17.46 -11.49 -25.37
N ARG A 203 -18.73 -11.39 -24.98
CA ARG A 203 -19.15 -10.66 -23.77
C ARG A 203 -20.22 -11.43 -23.01
N ALA A 204 -19.99 -11.63 -21.72
CA ALA A 204 -20.96 -12.16 -20.76
C ALA A 204 -21.50 -13.57 -21.09
N LYS A 205 -20.95 -14.57 -20.40
CA LYS A 205 -21.35 -15.99 -20.46
C LYS A 205 -21.25 -16.64 -21.84
N CYS A 206 -20.34 -16.16 -22.67
CA CYS A 206 -19.98 -16.78 -23.93
C CYS A 206 -19.03 -17.97 -23.71
N TYR A 207 -19.11 -18.89 -24.66
CA TYR A 207 -18.33 -20.13 -24.64
C TYR A 207 -17.81 -20.43 -26.04
N VAL A 208 -16.50 -20.23 -26.25
CA VAL A 208 -15.83 -20.51 -27.53
C VAL A 208 -14.95 -21.74 -27.32
N ALA A 209 -15.25 -22.83 -28.04
CA ALA A 209 -14.63 -24.12 -27.79
C ALA A 209 -14.26 -24.87 -29.07
N ASN A 210 -13.22 -25.71 -28.98
CA ASN A 210 -12.83 -26.67 -30.03
C ASN A 210 -12.63 -26.04 -31.42
N SER A 211 -12.30 -24.74 -31.46
CA SER A 211 -12.32 -23.92 -32.67
C SER A 211 -10.91 -23.53 -33.11
N ARG A 212 -10.71 -23.36 -34.42
CA ARG A 212 -9.39 -23.18 -35.03
C ARG A 212 -9.35 -21.96 -35.95
N ASN A 213 -8.25 -21.22 -35.91
CA ASN A 213 -7.99 -20.14 -36.86
C ASN A 213 -6.73 -20.46 -37.69
N TYR A 214 -6.85 -20.44 -39.00
CA TYR A 214 -5.75 -20.48 -39.97
C TYR A 214 -5.60 -19.15 -40.73
N GLY A 215 -6.64 -18.31 -40.69
CA GLY A 215 -6.64 -17.02 -41.38
C GLY A 215 -5.68 -16.03 -40.72
N ASN A 216 -4.95 -15.28 -41.55
CA ASN A 216 -4.09 -14.21 -41.06
C ASN A 216 -4.91 -13.03 -40.54
N ILE A 217 -4.36 -12.35 -39.55
CA ILE A 217 -4.98 -11.20 -38.89
C ILE A 217 -4.05 -10.01 -39.02
N ASP A 218 -4.60 -8.90 -39.52
CA ASP A 218 -3.82 -7.68 -39.73
C ASP A 218 -4.51 -6.45 -39.11
N ASN A 219 -3.68 -5.61 -38.48
CA ASN A 219 -4.07 -4.36 -37.81
C ASN A 219 -5.09 -4.50 -36.65
N GLY A 220 -5.42 -3.37 -36.02
CA GLY A 220 -6.44 -3.26 -34.97
C GLY A 220 -5.91 -2.87 -33.59
N GLY A 221 -6.81 -2.82 -32.61
CA GLY A 221 -6.56 -2.33 -31.26
C GLY A 221 -6.51 -3.42 -30.19
N TYR A 222 -7.38 -4.42 -30.28
CA TYR A 222 -7.39 -5.61 -29.44
C TYR A 222 -7.45 -6.82 -30.35
N VAL A 223 -6.30 -7.46 -30.56
CA VAL A 223 -6.12 -8.46 -31.63
C VAL A 223 -5.90 -9.84 -31.04
N GLY A 224 -6.73 -10.81 -31.42
CA GLY A 224 -6.62 -12.19 -30.95
C GLY A 224 -6.68 -13.21 -32.08
N GLY A 225 -5.83 -14.23 -32.08
CA GLY A 225 -5.93 -15.33 -33.05
C GLY A 225 -7.29 -16.02 -33.09
N ILE A 226 -7.98 -16.08 -31.94
CA ILE A 226 -9.34 -16.62 -31.84
C ILE A 226 -10.33 -15.51 -31.50
N CYS A 227 -10.10 -14.82 -30.38
CA CYS A 227 -11.00 -13.80 -29.84
C CYS A 227 -10.29 -12.47 -29.65
N GLY A 228 -10.76 -11.36 -30.20
CA GLY A 228 -10.15 -10.04 -29.92
C GLY A 228 -10.30 -9.61 -28.46
N TYR A 229 -11.50 -9.76 -27.92
CA TYR A 229 -11.86 -9.39 -26.55
C TYR A 229 -12.71 -10.48 -25.89
N ILE A 230 -12.40 -10.81 -24.64
CA ILE A 230 -13.12 -11.79 -23.82
C ILE A 230 -13.47 -11.15 -22.47
N GLN A 231 -14.75 -11.15 -22.10
CA GLN A 231 -15.21 -10.57 -20.83
C GLN A 231 -16.13 -11.50 -20.06
N ALA A 232 -15.64 -12.04 -18.93
CA ALA A 232 -16.37 -13.00 -18.10
C ALA A 232 -16.87 -14.22 -18.91
N ASP A 233 -16.01 -14.70 -19.81
CA ASP A 233 -16.30 -15.74 -20.80
C ASP A 233 -15.18 -16.79 -20.84
N THR A 234 -15.45 -17.90 -21.50
CA THR A 234 -14.52 -19.02 -21.61
C THR A 234 -14.07 -19.25 -23.06
N LEU A 235 -12.76 -19.28 -23.26
CA LEU A 235 -12.09 -19.81 -24.44
C LEU A 235 -11.39 -21.11 -24.07
N VAL A 236 -11.76 -22.22 -24.72
CA VAL A 236 -11.27 -23.54 -24.34
C VAL A 236 -10.97 -24.45 -25.53
N ASN A 237 -9.88 -25.20 -25.47
CA ASN A 237 -9.52 -26.17 -26.51
C ASN A 237 -9.39 -25.54 -27.92
N CYS A 238 -8.87 -24.31 -28.01
CA CYS A 238 -8.77 -23.56 -29.26
C CYS A 238 -7.32 -23.47 -29.76
N VAL A 239 -7.16 -23.40 -31.08
CA VAL A 239 -5.84 -23.33 -31.72
C VAL A 239 -5.76 -22.22 -32.76
N ASN A 240 -4.79 -21.33 -32.61
CA ASN A 240 -4.44 -20.36 -33.64
C ASN A 240 -3.19 -20.79 -34.41
N TYR A 241 -3.30 -20.89 -35.72
CA TYR A 241 -2.20 -21.07 -36.67
C TYR A 241 -1.93 -19.80 -37.49
N GLY A 242 -2.91 -18.90 -37.60
CA GLY A 242 -2.79 -17.67 -38.38
C GLY A 242 -1.80 -16.67 -37.80
N GLU A 243 -1.07 -15.97 -38.67
CA GLU A 243 -0.13 -14.92 -38.28
C GLU A 243 -0.86 -13.65 -37.85
N ILE A 244 -0.37 -13.02 -36.78
CA ILE A 244 -0.79 -11.69 -36.30
C ILE A 244 0.32 -10.68 -36.63
N LYS A 245 0.08 -9.86 -37.67
CA LYS A 245 1.12 -9.02 -38.31
C LYS A 245 1.32 -7.66 -37.66
N GLU A 246 0.42 -6.70 -37.84
CA GLU A 246 0.62 -5.31 -37.36
C GLU A 246 -0.40 -4.87 -36.29
N ALA A 247 -0.40 -5.54 -35.14
CA ALA A 247 -1.28 -5.17 -34.05
C ALA A 247 -0.74 -4.02 -33.17
N SER A 248 -1.62 -3.38 -32.42
CA SER A 248 -1.24 -2.55 -31.26
C SER A 248 -0.48 -3.38 -30.21
N ASN A 249 -0.04 -2.73 -29.13
CA ASN A 249 0.52 -3.40 -27.95
C ASN A 249 -0.49 -4.24 -27.15
N LYS A 250 -1.62 -4.66 -27.72
CA LYS A 250 -2.60 -5.55 -27.06
C LYS A 250 -2.94 -6.75 -27.94
N ALA A 251 -2.00 -7.15 -28.80
CA ALA A 251 -2.12 -8.38 -29.56
C ALA A 251 -1.87 -9.61 -28.68
N GLY A 252 -2.66 -10.66 -28.85
CA GLY A 252 -2.40 -11.97 -28.29
C GLY A 252 -2.59 -13.07 -29.32
N GLY A 253 -1.72 -14.09 -29.31
CA GLY A 253 -1.84 -15.23 -30.23
C GLY A 253 -3.18 -15.95 -30.14
N LEU A 254 -3.88 -15.89 -29.00
CA LEU A 254 -5.25 -16.39 -28.84
C LEU A 254 -6.24 -15.27 -28.54
N THR A 255 -5.89 -14.38 -27.59
CA THR A 255 -6.78 -13.32 -27.13
C THR A 255 -6.10 -11.96 -26.99
N GLY A 256 -6.68 -10.91 -27.54
CA GLY A 256 -6.13 -9.56 -27.41
C GLY A 256 -6.23 -9.04 -25.96
N TYR A 257 -7.45 -9.00 -25.41
CA TYR A 257 -7.69 -8.55 -24.04
C TYR A 257 -8.71 -9.43 -23.30
N GLY A 258 -8.26 -10.01 -22.18
CA GLY A 258 -9.10 -10.70 -21.20
C GLY A 258 -9.44 -9.79 -20.03
N TYR A 259 -10.74 -9.57 -19.79
CA TYR A 259 -11.24 -8.69 -18.73
C TYR A 259 -12.24 -9.38 -17.80
N GLY A 260 -12.11 -9.13 -16.49
CA GLY A 260 -12.98 -9.70 -15.45
C GLY A 260 -12.75 -11.19 -15.26
N ASP A 261 -13.82 -11.98 -15.23
CA ASP A 261 -13.82 -13.39 -14.82
C ASP A 261 -13.56 -14.34 -15.99
N TYR A 262 -12.65 -13.94 -16.89
CA TYR A 262 -12.38 -14.67 -18.11
C TYR A 262 -11.58 -15.96 -17.85
N GLN A 263 -11.74 -16.94 -18.74
CA GLN A 263 -11.02 -18.21 -18.72
C GLN A 263 -10.41 -18.50 -20.10
N VAL A 264 -9.10 -18.73 -20.16
CA VAL A 264 -8.40 -19.22 -21.37
C VAL A 264 -7.71 -20.53 -21.02
N LEU A 265 -8.26 -21.65 -21.48
CA LEU A 265 -7.94 -22.98 -20.97
C LEU A 265 -7.61 -23.94 -22.11
N ASN A 266 -6.52 -24.71 -21.97
CA ASN A 266 -6.18 -25.78 -22.91
C ASN A 266 -6.02 -25.29 -24.37
N CYS A 267 -5.38 -24.14 -24.59
CA CYS A 267 -5.29 -23.54 -25.92
C CYS A 267 -3.86 -23.48 -26.46
N ILE A 268 -3.73 -23.47 -27.79
CA ILE A 268 -2.43 -23.43 -28.48
C ILE A 268 -2.36 -22.20 -29.38
N ASN A 269 -1.27 -21.43 -29.29
CA ASN A 269 -0.88 -20.53 -30.36
C ASN A 269 0.33 -21.10 -31.10
N ALA A 270 0.17 -21.41 -32.39
CA ALA A 270 1.23 -21.78 -33.31
C ALA A 270 1.52 -20.67 -34.33
N GLY A 271 0.66 -19.66 -34.43
CA GLY A 271 0.85 -18.50 -35.31
C GLY A 271 1.87 -17.51 -34.77
N LYS A 272 2.61 -16.86 -35.67
CA LYS A 272 3.54 -15.78 -35.32
C LYS A 272 2.78 -14.56 -34.78
N VAL A 273 3.35 -13.89 -33.76
CA VAL A 273 2.80 -12.68 -33.15
C VAL A 273 3.86 -11.59 -33.10
N ILE A 274 3.54 -10.39 -33.59
CA ILE A 274 4.43 -9.22 -33.54
C ILE A 274 3.89 -8.21 -32.52
N ASN A 275 4.75 -7.69 -31.65
CA ASN A 275 4.45 -6.66 -30.64
C ASN A 275 3.30 -7.01 -29.67
N GLY A 276 3.17 -8.27 -29.28
CA GLY A 276 2.10 -8.75 -28.39
C GLY A 276 2.50 -9.93 -27.51
N GLY A 277 1.51 -10.55 -26.85
CA GLY A 277 1.70 -11.77 -26.08
C GLY A 277 1.50 -13.04 -26.94
N GLY A 278 2.30 -14.07 -26.72
CA GLY A 278 2.14 -15.35 -27.42
C GLY A 278 0.76 -16.00 -27.23
N ILE A 279 0.11 -15.77 -26.09
CA ILE A 279 -1.26 -16.24 -25.81
C ILE A 279 -2.21 -15.06 -25.61
N ILE A 280 -1.94 -14.19 -24.65
CA ILE A 280 -2.80 -13.04 -24.30
C ILE A 280 -2.02 -11.74 -24.44
N GLY A 281 -2.58 -10.73 -25.09
CA GLY A 281 -2.00 -9.39 -25.09
C GLY A 281 -2.07 -8.76 -23.70
N GLN A 282 -3.26 -8.37 -23.28
CA GLN A 282 -3.52 -7.79 -21.96
C GLN A 282 -4.43 -8.72 -21.13
N ALA A 283 -4.07 -8.92 -19.86
CA ALA A 283 -4.82 -9.71 -18.90
C ALA A 283 -5.18 -8.85 -17.68
N ALA A 284 -6.48 -8.62 -17.45
CA ALA A 284 -6.96 -7.87 -16.29
C ALA A 284 -8.13 -8.58 -15.60
N GLY A 285 -7.83 -9.35 -14.56
CA GLY A 285 -8.85 -9.96 -13.71
C GLY A 285 -9.55 -8.95 -12.78
N GLY A 286 -10.61 -9.40 -12.10
CA GLY A 286 -11.37 -8.56 -11.16
C GLY A 286 -10.51 -8.01 -10.01
N MET A 287 -10.69 -6.72 -9.68
CA MET A 287 -9.83 -5.96 -8.75
C MET A 287 -10.16 -6.09 -7.25
N SER A 288 -11.26 -6.75 -6.86
CA SER A 288 -11.62 -6.90 -5.44
C SER A 288 -11.31 -8.30 -4.94
N ALA A 289 -11.00 -8.44 -3.64
CA ALA A 289 -10.78 -9.76 -3.01
C ALA A 289 -12.00 -10.70 -3.12
N ALA A 290 -13.19 -10.14 -3.38
CA ALA A 290 -14.43 -10.88 -3.64
C ALA A 290 -14.75 -11.05 -5.14
N ALA A 291 -14.03 -10.38 -6.03
CA ALA A 291 -14.19 -10.56 -7.48
C ALA A 291 -13.43 -11.80 -7.94
N LEU A 292 -14.04 -12.57 -8.84
CA LEU A 292 -13.39 -13.71 -9.45
C LEU A 292 -12.16 -13.21 -10.25
N LYS A 293 -11.05 -13.95 -10.14
CA LYS A 293 -9.80 -13.65 -10.84
C LYS A 293 -9.86 -14.22 -12.25
N GLY A 294 -9.24 -13.53 -13.21
CA GLY A 294 -8.99 -14.10 -14.53
C GLY A 294 -8.19 -15.40 -14.39
N ARG A 295 -8.42 -16.38 -15.27
CA ARG A 295 -7.73 -17.69 -15.20
C ARG A 295 -7.18 -18.09 -16.56
N MET A 296 -5.90 -18.42 -16.59
CA MET A 296 -5.24 -18.98 -17.76
C MET A 296 -4.51 -20.26 -17.38
N ALA A 297 -4.89 -21.38 -17.99
CA ALA A 297 -4.34 -22.67 -17.63
C ALA A 297 -4.09 -23.58 -18.83
N ASN A 298 -3.01 -24.37 -18.76
CA ASN A 298 -2.67 -25.41 -19.74
C ASN A 298 -2.54 -24.85 -21.17
N CYS A 299 -2.04 -23.62 -21.35
CA CYS A 299 -1.87 -23.03 -22.68
C CYS A 299 -0.42 -23.15 -23.18
N VAL A 300 -0.25 -23.36 -24.48
CA VAL A 300 1.07 -23.54 -25.11
C VAL A 300 1.26 -22.54 -26.25
N ASN A 301 2.34 -21.76 -26.20
CA ASN A 301 2.77 -20.92 -27.32
C ASN A 301 3.95 -21.59 -28.06
N LEU A 302 3.66 -22.03 -29.27
CA LEU A 302 4.61 -22.58 -30.24
C LEU A 302 4.98 -21.57 -31.33
N GLY A 303 4.24 -20.47 -31.44
CA GLY A 303 4.48 -19.40 -32.41
C GLY A 303 5.60 -18.45 -32.00
N GLU A 304 6.38 -17.99 -32.98
CA GLU A 304 7.39 -16.94 -32.79
C GLU A 304 6.72 -15.65 -32.32
N VAL A 305 7.25 -15.07 -31.25
CA VAL A 305 6.90 -13.73 -30.78
C VAL A 305 8.09 -12.81 -31.03
N SER A 306 7.83 -11.65 -31.64
CA SER A 306 8.90 -10.70 -32.01
C SER A 306 8.54 -9.24 -31.71
N GLY A 307 9.52 -8.34 -31.78
CA GLY A 307 9.36 -6.92 -31.47
C GLY A 307 9.33 -6.65 -29.96
N THR A 308 8.36 -5.85 -29.48
CA THR A 308 8.18 -5.56 -28.04
C THR A 308 7.31 -6.59 -27.31
N GLY A 309 7.20 -7.80 -27.85
CA GLY A 309 6.28 -8.83 -27.35
C GLY A 309 6.80 -9.62 -26.15
N HIS A 310 5.95 -10.47 -25.57
CA HIS A 310 6.30 -11.43 -24.52
C HIS A 310 5.80 -12.83 -24.91
N SER A 311 6.53 -13.88 -24.53
CA SER A 311 6.29 -15.26 -24.96
C SER A 311 4.94 -15.86 -24.55
N ILE A 312 4.28 -15.32 -23.52
CA ILE A 312 2.97 -15.78 -23.04
C ILE A 312 1.98 -14.63 -22.93
N VAL A 313 2.26 -13.66 -22.06
CA VAL A 313 1.36 -12.54 -21.76
C VAL A 313 2.11 -11.22 -21.69
N MET A 314 1.58 -10.18 -22.34
CA MET A 314 2.27 -8.88 -22.36
C MET A 314 2.16 -8.16 -21.01
N THR A 315 0.95 -8.12 -20.44
CA THR A 315 0.69 -7.52 -19.12
C THR A 315 -0.36 -8.31 -18.38
N THR A 316 -0.19 -8.47 -17.06
CA THR A 316 -1.15 -9.17 -16.21
C THR A 316 -1.46 -8.41 -14.94
N THR A 317 -2.73 -8.37 -14.57
CA THR A 317 -3.19 -7.96 -13.24
C THR A 317 -4.30 -8.91 -12.79
N HIS A 318 -4.29 -9.29 -11.51
CA HIS A 318 -5.34 -10.12 -10.88
C HIS A 318 -5.72 -11.40 -11.66
N THR A 319 -4.78 -12.00 -12.39
CA THR A 319 -4.98 -13.22 -13.18
C THR A 319 -4.14 -14.35 -12.60
N THR A 320 -4.74 -15.53 -12.47
CA THR A 320 -4.04 -16.76 -12.05
C THR A 320 -3.51 -17.46 -13.29
N LEU A 321 -2.19 -17.67 -13.35
CA LEU A 321 -1.49 -18.40 -14.41
C LEU A 321 -1.07 -19.76 -13.88
N ILE A 322 -1.33 -20.82 -14.64
CA ILE A 322 -1.11 -22.19 -14.20
C ILE A 322 -0.68 -23.05 -15.40
N ARG A 323 0.50 -23.67 -15.36
CA ARG A 323 0.97 -24.61 -16.42
C ARG A 323 0.89 -24.00 -17.83
N ASN A 324 1.54 -22.86 -18.03
CA ASN A 324 1.61 -22.22 -19.33
C ASN A 324 3.05 -22.29 -19.85
N TYR A 325 3.20 -22.71 -21.11
CA TYR A 325 4.48 -23.09 -21.68
C TYR A 325 4.73 -22.35 -22.99
N SER A 326 5.98 -21.96 -23.24
CA SER A 326 6.36 -21.32 -24.50
C SER A 326 7.70 -21.82 -25.01
N ILE A 327 7.88 -21.76 -26.33
CA ILE A 327 9.21 -21.76 -26.94
C ILE A 327 10.02 -20.55 -26.43
N ASP A 328 11.35 -20.71 -26.36
CA ASP A 328 12.23 -19.57 -26.09
C ASP A 328 12.18 -18.60 -27.27
N ASN A 329 11.73 -17.37 -27.01
CA ASN A 329 11.70 -16.31 -28.02
C ASN A 329 12.87 -15.33 -27.87
N GLY A 330 13.80 -15.55 -26.93
CA GLY A 330 14.93 -14.66 -26.67
C GLY A 330 14.52 -13.25 -26.20
N LEU A 331 13.27 -13.09 -25.76
CA LEU A 331 12.72 -11.85 -25.24
C LEU A 331 12.81 -11.86 -23.71
N SER A 332 13.02 -10.69 -23.10
CA SER A 332 13.01 -10.60 -21.64
C SER A 332 11.73 -11.22 -21.10
N ALA A 333 11.85 -12.20 -20.21
CA ALA A 333 10.72 -12.60 -19.38
C ALA A 333 10.20 -11.32 -18.73
N GLY A 334 8.98 -10.90 -19.06
CA GLY A 334 8.33 -9.82 -18.33
C GLY A 334 8.29 -10.16 -16.83
N THR A 335 7.76 -9.27 -16.01
CA THR A 335 7.66 -9.40 -14.53
C THR A 335 6.78 -10.57 -14.04
N ILE A 336 6.48 -11.53 -14.90
CA ILE A 336 5.49 -12.59 -14.74
C ILE A 336 6.24 -13.92 -14.90
N PRO A 337 6.30 -14.76 -13.86
CA PRO A 337 6.90 -16.09 -13.98
C PRO A 337 6.09 -16.93 -14.97
N PHE A 338 6.79 -17.62 -15.88
CA PHE A 338 6.29 -18.67 -16.78
C PHE A 338 7.45 -19.60 -17.17
N THR A 339 7.18 -20.80 -17.69
CA THR A 339 8.23 -21.76 -18.03
C THR A 339 8.53 -21.66 -19.52
N VAL A 340 9.78 -21.37 -19.85
CA VAL A 340 10.32 -21.60 -21.19
C VAL A 340 10.77 -23.06 -21.27
N LEU A 341 10.29 -23.77 -22.28
CA LEU A 341 10.64 -25.16 -22.52
C LEU A 341 11.58 -25.28 -23.73
N THR A 342 12.46 -26.27 -23.66
CA THR A 342 13.25 -26.70 -24.81
C THR A 342 12.35 -27.31 -25.89
N ASP A 343 12.82 -27.30 -27.13
CA ASP A 343 12.15 -27.95 -28.26
C ASP A 343 11.79 -29.42 -27.96
N GLU A 344 12.71 -30.16 -27.34
CA GLU A 344 12.50 -31.56 -26.95
C GLU A 344 11.38 -31.71 -25.90
N GLN A 345 11.35 -30.84 -24.88
CA GLN A 345 10.31 -30.85 -23.85
C GLN A 345 8.92 -30.55 -24.42
N LEU A 346 8.83 -29.63 -25.39
CA LEU A 346 7.57 -29.28 -26.08
C LEU A 346 7.03 -30.40 -26.98
N LYS A 347 7.87 -31.39 -27.31
CA LYS A 347 7.51 -32.59 -28.10
C LYS A 347 7.35 -33.84 -27.23
N SER A 348 7.49 -33.69 -25.91
CA SER A 348 7.57 -34.84 -25.01
C SER A 348 6.20 -35.39 -24.61
N GLU A 349 6.12 -36.73 -24.47
CA GLU A 349 4.95 -37.41 -23.88
C GLU A 349 4.67 -36.94 -22.44
N LYS A 350 5.73 -36.51 -21.73
CA LYS A 350 5.65 -36.00 -20.36
C LYS A 350 4.80 -34.74 -20.30
N LEU A 351 5.03 -33.79 -21.22
CA LEU A 351 4.23 -32.56 -21.33
C LEU A 351 2.78 -32.87 -21.72
N ALA A 352 2.57 -33.75 -22.71
CA ALA A 352 1.22 -34.15 -23.12
C ALA A 352 0.42 -34.77 -21.96
N LYS A 353 1.05 -35.63 -21.16
CA LYS A 353 0.40 -36.22 -19.98
C LYS A 353 0.05 -35.16 -18.93
N GLU A 354 0.95 -34.22 -18.66
CA GLU A 354 0.71 -33.15 -17.69
C GLU A 354 -0.45 -32.24 -18.11
N LEU A 355 -0.47 -31.79 -19.37
CA LEU A 355 -1.53 -30.96 -19.92
C LEU A 355 -2.87 -31.71 -19.97
N THR A 356 -2.86 -33.02 -20.23
CA THR A 356 -4.06 -33.88 -20.16
C THR A 356 -4.65 -33.90 -18.76
N LEU A 357 -3.81 -34.10 -17.73
CA LEU A 357 -4.26 -34.07 -16.35
C LEU A 357 -4.76 -32.67 -15.97
N GLY A 358 -4.06 -31.62 -16.38
CA GLY A 358 -4.50 -30.25 -16.19
C GLY A 358 -5.87 -29.96 -16.82
N ALA A 359 -6.12 -30.48 -18.03
CA ALA A 359 -7.39 -30.31 -18.73
C ALA A 359 -8.55 -31.07 -18.04
N GLY A 360 -8.27 -32.26 -17.51
CA GLY A 360 -9.19 -33.02 -16.67
C GLY A 360 -9.64 -32.24 -15.43
N TYR A 361 -8.69 -31.58 -14.75
CA TYR A 361 -8.95 -30.80 -13.53
C TYR A 361 -9.79 -29.56 -13.83
N GLU A 362 -9.45 -28.82 -14.88
CA GLU A 362 -10.22 -27.64 -15.26
C GLU A 362 -11.66 -28.01 -15.60
N ASN A 363 -11.88 -29.11 -16.32
CA ASN A 363 -13.22 -29.58 -16.64
C ASN A 363 -14.00 -30.00 -15.39
N GLN A 364 -13.36 -30.69 -14.45
CA GLN A 364 -14.00 -31.07 -13.20
C GLN A 364 -14.40 -29.84 -12.36
N ARG A 365 -13.50 -28.85 -12.25
CA ARG A 365 -13.72 -27.61 -11.48
C ARG A 365 -14.98 -26.86 -11.92
N THR A 366 -15.37 -27.01 -13.18
CA THR A 366 -16.56 -26.36 -13.76
C THR A 366 -17.78 -27.30 -13.86
N GLY A 367 -17.75 -28.45 -13.19
CA GLY A 367 -18.83 -29.45 -13.24
C GLY A 367 -18.98 -30.14 -14.58
N GLY A 368 -17.91 -30.24 -15.37
CA GLY A 368 -17.89 -30.90 -16.68
C GLY A 368 -18.30 -30.00 -17.86
N THR A 369 -18.48 -28.70 -17.63
CA THR A 369 -19.05 -27.79 -18.64
C THR A 369 -18.07 -27.38 -19.74
N LEU A 370 -16.76 -27.63 -19.56
CA LEU A 370 -15.71 -27.26 -20.52
C LEU A 370 -15.47 -28.30 -21.62
N GLY A 371 -15.92 -29.54 -21.44
CA GLY A 371 -15.53 -30.64 -22.33
C GLY A 371 -14.02 -30.89 -22.25
N ALA A 372 -13.62 -31.77 -21.34
CA ALA A 372 -12.23 -32.18 -21.18
C ALA A 372 -11.62 -32.65 -22.51
N VAL A 373 -10.33 -32.40 -22.71
CA VAL A 373 -9.59 -32.83 -23.90
C VAL A 373 -8.27 -33.48 -23.49
N THR A 374 -7.91 -34.57 -24.14
CA THR A 374 -6.58 -35.16 -24.02
C THR A 374 -5.58 -34.38 -24.84
N TRP A 375 -4.39 -34.14 -24.30
CA TRP A 375 -3.25 -33.70 -25.08
C TRP A 375 -2.49 -34.91 -25.61
N THR A 376 -2.07 -34.82 -26.87
CA THR A 376 -1.41 -35.89 -27.61
C THR A 376 0.02 -35.51 -27.93
N SER A 377 0.89 -36.51 -28.02
CA SER A 377 2.28 -36.39 -28.44
C SER A 377 2.55 -37.39 -29.55
N VAL A 378 3.13 -36.91 -30.64
CA VAL A 378 3.61 -37.73 -31.76
C VAL A 378 5.11 -37.52 -31.87
N ALA A 379 5.88 -38.59 -32.08
CA ALA A 379 7.33 -38.50 -32.12
C ALA A 379 7.80 -37.49 -33.18
N GLY A 380 8.56 -36.47 -32.74
CA GLY A 380 9.08 -35.41 -33.59
C GLY A 380 8.14 -34.21 -33.79
N GLU A 381 6.91 -34.25 -33.30
CA GLU A 381 5.92 -33.17 -33.39
C GLU A 381 5.64 -32.54 -32.03
N TYR A 382 5.23 -31.27 -32.04
CA TYR A 382 4.81 -30.58 -30.82
C TYR A 382 3.51 -31.17 -30.27
N VAL A 383 3.30 -31.04 -28.96
CA VAL A 383 2.05 -31.45 -28.32
C VAL A 383 0.83 -30.78 -28.97
N ALA A 384 -0.24 -31.56 -29.15
CA ALA A 384 -1.46 -31.12 -29.81
C ALA A 384 -2.71 -31.55 -29.04
N LEU A 385 -3.81 -30.83 -29.26
CA LEU A 385 -5.12 -31.20 -28.70
C LEU A 385 -5.68 -32.42 -29.44
N GLY A 386 -5.98 -33.48 -28.70
CA GLY A 386 -6.66 -34.67 -29.18
C GLY A 386 -8.18 -34.51 -29.28
N ASN A 387 -8.85 -35.60 -29.62
CA ASN A 387 -10.32 -35.65 -29.75
C ASN A 387 -11.01 -36.36 -28.57
N ASP A 388 -10.25 -37.04 -27.72
CA ASP A 388 -10.78 -37.79 -26.58
C ASP A 388 -10.97 -36.89 -25.37
N ALA A 389 -11.94 -37.26 -24.52
CA ALA A 389 -12.18 -36.55 -23.28
C ALA A 389 -11.17 -36.97 -22.21
N ALA A 390 -10.45 -36.01 -21.63
CA ALA A 390 -9.61 -36.33 -20.47
C ALA A 390 -10.48 -36.76 -19.28
N THR A 391 -9.92 -37.67 -18.48
CA THR A 391 -10.51 -38.20 -17.25
C THR A 391 -10.66 -37.11 -16.18
N GLN A 392 -11.48 -37.38 -15.16
CA GLN A 392 -11.53 -36.50 -13.99
C GLN A 392 -10.24 -36.64 -13.18
N THR A 393 -9.67 -35.52 -12.79
CA THR A 393 -8.39 -35.48 -12.09
C THR A 393 -8.46 -34.49 -10.97
N TYR A 394 -7.79 -34.82 -9.87
CA TYR A 394 -7.83 -34.10 -8.63
C TYR A 394 -6.48 -33.46 -8.35
N ARG A 395 -6.49 -32.32 -7.67
CA ARG A 395 -5.27 -31.59 -7.31
C ARG A 395 -4.72 -32.11 -5.99
N VAL A 396 -3.42 -32.33 -5.97
CA VAL A 396 -2.62 -32.47 -4.75
C VAL A 396 -1.91 -31.15 -4.53
N SER A 397 -2.25 -30.44 -3.45
CA SER A 397 -1.61 -29.18 -3.06
C SER A 397 -0.65 -29.45 -1.90
N ILE A 398 0.63 -29.19 -2.11
CA ILE A 398 1.65 -29.42 -1.10
C ILE A 398 1.86 -28.13 -0.32
N VAL A 399 1.85 -28.22 1.00
CA VAL A 399 2.19 -27.10 1.88
C VAL A 399 3.65 -26.75 1.66
N PRO A 400 3.97 -25.49 1.30
CA PRO A 400 5.36 -25.03 1.23
C PRO A 400 6.08 -25.37 2.52
N THR A 401 7.24 -26.00 2.41
CA THR A 401 8.07 -26.40 3.54
C THR A 401 9.49 -25.95 3.31
N LEU A 402 10.14 -25.49 4.37
CA LEU A 402 11.54 -25.07 4.34
C LEU A 402 12.51 -26.25 4.40
N LEU A 403 12.00 -27.49 4.35
CA LEU A 403 12.76 -28.73 4.59
C LEU A 403 12.91 -29.63 3.35
N GLY A 404 12.22 -29.30 2.26
CA GLY A 404 12.36 -29.97 0.98
C GLY A 404 11.36 -29.49 -0.05
N GLU A 405 11.48 -30.00 -1.27
CA GLU A 405 10.65 -29.61 -2.42
C GLU A 405 10.19 -30.84 -3.22
N LEU A 406 9.19 -30.65 -4.08
CA LEU A 406 8.79 -31.69 -5.03
C LEU A 406 9.74 -31.67 -6.25
N SER A 407 10.64 -32.64 -6.33
CA SER A 407 11.56 -32.81 -7.47
C SER A 407 10.92 -33.26 -8.78
N ALA A 408 9.67 -33.76 -8.75
CA ALA A 408 9.02 -34.32 -9.94
C ALA A 408 7.91 -33.48 -10.54
N SER A 409 7.78 -32.19 -10.23
CA SER A 409 7.01 -31.34 -11.15
C SER A 409 7.79 -31.32 -12.47
N PRO A 410 7.28 -31.92 -13.54
CA PRO A 410 8.08 -32.22 -14.72
C PRO A 410 8.78 -31.02 -15.34
N LEU A 411 8.19 -29.83 -15.20
CA LEU A 411 8.40 -28.62 -15.97
C LEU A 411 7.83 -27.44 -15.15
N ALA A 412 8.50 -27.02 -14.06
CA ALA A 412 7.95 -26.02 -13.14
C ALA A 412 8.00 -24.58 -13.69
N SER A 413 6.92 -23.79 -13.45
CA SER A 413 7.08 -22.34 -13.19
C SER A 413 5.97 -21.64 -12.40
N ASP A 414 4.70 -22.08 -12.38
CA ASP A 414 3.63 -21.23 -11.77
C ASP A 414 2.78 -21.95 -10.70
N ASP A 415 2.95 -23.26 -10.56
CA ASP A 415 2.19 -24.14 -9.65
C ASP A 415 3.09 -25.24 -9.06
N ALA A 416 4.35 -24.90 -8.75
CA ALA A 416 5.43 -25.85 -8.42
C ALA A 416 5.16 -26.76 -7.20
N MET A 417 4.22 -26.36 -6.34
CA MET A 417 3.79 -27.15 -5.18
C MET A 417 2.48 -27.91 -5.43
N SER A 418 2.09 -28.13 -6.68
CA SER A 418 0.94 -28.97 -7.01
C SER A 418 1.25 -30.04 -8.05
N LEU A 419 0.51 -31.13 -7.95
CA LEU A 419 0.44 -32.17 -8.98
C LEU A 419 -1.01 -32.63 -9.14
N TYR A 420 -1.27 -33.35 -10.23
CA TYR A 420 -2.61 -33.76 -10.63
C TYR A 420 -2.63 -35.25 -10.88
N SER A 421 -3.71 -35.92 -10.48
CA SER A 421 -3.85 -37.35 -10.67
C SER A 421 -5.31 -37.78 -10.73
N GLU A 422 -5.56 -38.87 -11.43
CA GLU A 422 -6.86 -39.54 -11.47
C GLU A 422 -7.16 -40.21 -10.13
N ALA A 423 -8.45 -40.32 -9.77
CA ALA A 423 -8.87 -41.07 -8.58
C ALA A 423 -8.46 -42.54 -8.67
N GLY A 424 -7.97 -43.10 -7.57
CA GLY A 424 -7.49 -44.47 -7.46
C GLY A 424 -6.06 -44.69 -7.99
N ALA A 425 -5.51 -43.75 -8.76
CA ALA A 425 -4.13 -43.86 -9.23
C ALA A 425 -3.12 -43.74 -8.08
N GLN A 426 -2.00 -44.46 -8.18
CA GLN A 426 -0.90 -44.34 -7.23
C GLN A 426 -0.10 -43.08 -7.53
N VAL A 427 -0.10 -42.15 -6.58
CA VAL A 427 0.68 -40.91 -6.62
C VAL A 427 1.97 -41.12 -5.86
N VAL A 428 3.11 -40.90 -6.52
CA VAL A 428 4.43 -40.92 -5.90
C VAL A 428 4.91 -39.48 -5.72
N LEU A 429 5.05 -39.05 -4.46
CA LEU A 429 5.68 -37.80 -4.08
C LEU A 429 7.20 -37.95 -4.23
N ALA A 430 7.75 -37.52 -5.35
CA ALA A 430 9.19 -37.41 -5.50
C ALA A 430 9.66 -36.14 -4.81
N VAL A 431 10.00 -36.28 -3.53
CA VAL A 431 10.47 -35.20 -2.66
C VAL A 431 11.99 -35.20 -2.65
N THR A 432 12.58 -34.06 -2.96
CA THR A 432 13.98 -33.79 -2.65
C THR A 432 14.02 -33.11 -1.30
N ALA A 433 14.46 -33.84 -0.28
CA ALA A 433 14.76 -33.24 1.02
C ALA A 433 15.98 -32.33 0.88
N TYR A 434 15.93 -31.17 1.51
CA TYR A 434 17.10 -30.31 1.58
C TYR A 434 18.17 -30.96 2.45
N GLN A 435 19.44 -30.65 2.14
CA GLN A 435 20.60 -31.30 2.72
C GLN A 435 20.55 -31.27 4.25
N GLY A 436 20.77 -32.43 4.88
CA GLY A 436 20.68 -32.62 6.33
C GLY A 436 19.33 -33.16 6.80
N TYR A 437 18.25 -33.02 6.03
CA TYR A 437 16.94 -33.58 6.33
C TYR A 437 16.68 -34.82 5.48
N ASN A 438 15.89 -35.76 6.01
CA ASN A 438 15.44 -36.92 5.24
C ASN A 438 13.91 -36.88 5.18
N PHE A 439 13.34 -37.00 3.98
CA PHE A 439 11.90 -37.14 3.85
C PHE A 439 11.43 -38.37 4.64
N SER A 440 10.54 -38.17 5.60
CA SER A 440 10.07 -39.23 6.51
C SER A 440 8.65 -39.69 6.22
N GLY A 441 7.90 -38.89 5.46
CA GLY A 441 6.52 -39.17 5.14
C GLY A 441 5.75 -37.90 4.82
N PHE A 442 4.44 -37.96 4.91
CA PHE A 442 3.59 -36.81 4.68
C PHE A 442 2.30 -36.94 5.49
N LYS A 443 1.65 -35.82 5.76
CA LYS A 443 0.27 -35.83 6.27
C LYS A 443 -0.70 -35.72 5.12
N LEU A 444 -1.72 -36.57 5.13
CA LEU A 444 -2.90 -36.46 4.28
C LEU A 444 -4.08 -36.12 5.19
N GLY A 445 -4.47 -34.85 5.24
CA GLY A 445 -5.33 -34.34 6.32
C GLY A 445 -4.57 -34.28 7.65
N GLU A 446 -5.13 -34.84 8.72
CA GLU A 446 -4.46 -34.94 10.03
C GLU A 446 -3.65 -36.24 10.19
N GLU A 447 -3.81 -37.19 9.28
CA GLU A 447 -3.17 -38.51 9.36
C GLU A 447 -1.75 -38.46 8.81
N ALA A 448 -0.75 -38.81 9.63
CA ALA A 448 0.64 -38.95 9.22
C ALA A 448 0.88 -40.33 8.58
N LYS A 449 1.44 -40.34 7.36
CA LYS A 449 1.77 -41.55 6.60
C LYS A 449 3.28 -41.63 6.37
N THR A 450 3.84 -42.82 6.55
CA THR A 450 5.24 -43.12 6.25
C THR A 450 5.43 -43.46 4.76
N GLY A 451 6.57 -43.10 4.19
CA GLY A 451 6.86 -43.32 2.76
C GLY A 451 6.34 -42.18 1.89
N ASN A 452 6.44 -42.34 0.57
CA ASN A 452 6.21 -41.25 -0.38
C ASN A 452 5.07 -41.51 -1.37
N THR A 453 4.23 -42.52 -1.12
CA THR A 453 3.20 -42.95 -2.08
C THR A 453 1.83 -43.00 -1.42
N PHE A 454 0.77 -42.62 -2.15
CA PHE A 454 -0.61 -42.82 -1.74
C PHE A 454 -1.53 -43.07 -2.93
N ALA A 455 -2.70 -43.69 -2.66
CA ALA A 455 -3.77 -43.76 -3.64
C ALA A 455 -4.54 -42.44 -3.66
N MET A 456 -4.68 -41.82 -4.83
CA MET A 456 -5.39 -40.55 -4.97
C MET A 456 -6.89 -40.73 -4.64
N PRO A 457 -7.46 -39.97 -3.69
CA PRO A 457 -8.90 -40.02 -3.45
C PRO A 457 -9.66 -39.25 -4.54
N ALA A 458 -10.98 -39.42 -4.57
CA ALA A 458 -11.88 -38.69 -5.47
C ALA A 458 -12.18 -37.26 -4.97
N GLU A 459 -11.15 -36.57 -4.45
CA GLU A 459 -11.22 -35.18 -3.98
C GLU A 459 -9.84 -34.51 -4.04
N ASP A 460 -9.82 -33.17 -4.07
CA ASP A 460 -8.58 -32.40 -3.96
C ASP A 460 -7.98 -32.60 -2.55
N VAL A 461 -6.68 -32.84 -2.47
CA VAL A 461 -6.00 -33.09 -1.20
C VAL A 461 -4.91 -32.07 -0.93
N LYS A 462 -4.75 -31.74 0.35
CA LYS A 462 -3.64 -30.93 0.86
C LYS A 462 -2.67 -31.83 1.61
N ILE A 463 -1.39 -31.75 1.27
CA ILE A 463 -0.33 -32.58 1.82
C ILE A 463 0.72 -31.72 2.52
N GLU A 464 1.04 -32.04 3.77
CA GLU A 464 2.20 -31.49 4.48
C GLU A 464 3.33 -32.52 4.41
N LEU A 465 4.48 -32.15 3.84
CA LEU A 465 5.64 -33.06 3.80
C LEU A 465 6.29 -33.14 5.18
N LEU A 466 6.57 -34.35 5.63
CA LEU A 466 7.26 -34.63 6.89
C LEU A 466 8.70 -34.99 6.58
N PHE A 467 9.59 -34.45 7.40
CA PHE A 467 11.02 -34.75 7.34
C PHE A 467 11.48 -35.22 8.71
N ASN A 468 12.33 -36.24 8.74
CA ASN A 468 13.14 -36.57 9.91
C ASN A 468 14.11 -35.42 10.09
N ALA A 469 14.13 -34.87 11.30
CA ALA A 469 14.72 -33.59 11.45
C ALA A 469 16.25 -33.66 11.40
N GLY A 470 16.83 -32.63 10.78
CA GLY A 470 18.21 -32.66 10.31
C GLY A 470 19.22 -32.29 11.37
N THR A 471 20.50 -32.44 11.02
CA THR A 471 21.62 -32.09 11.91
C THR A 471 21.81 -30.58 12.11
N ALA A 472 21.10 -29.75 11.35
CA ALA A 472 21.13 -28.30 11.50
C ALA A 472 20.60 -27.91 12.88
N THR A 473 21.34 -27.03 13.56
CA THR A 473 20.96 -26.49 14.87
C THR A 473 20.78 -24.97 14.82
N THR A 474 21.29 -24.34 13.77
CA THR A 474 21.24 -22.90 13.56
C THR A 474 20.82 -22.54 12.14
N TRP A 475 20.38 -21.30 11.95
CA TRP A 475 20.12 -20.76 10.61
C TRP A 475 21.40 -20.57 9.79
N ALA A 476 22.59 -20.48 10.40
CA ALA A 476 23.85 -20.49 9.66
C ALA A 476 24.11 -21.83 8.95
N ASP A 477 23.71 -22.96 9.57
CA ASP A 477 23.78 -24.28 8.92
C ASP A 477 22.90 -24.33 7.66
N MET A 478 21.80 -23.57 7.66
CA MET A 478 20.84 -23.49 6.56
C MET A 478 21.24 -22.48 5.48
N ALA A 479 22.05 -21.47 5.83
CA ALA A 479 22.44 -20.36 4.95
C ALA A 479 23.15 -20.84 3.67
N GLN A 480 24.01 -21.85 3.79
CA GLN A 480 24.72 -22.45 2.64
C GLN A 480 23.81 -23.16 1.63
N HIS A 481 22.53 -23.38 1.98
CA HIS A 481 21.53 -24.05 1.15
C HIS A 481 20.51 -23.08 0.54
N ALA A 482 20.76 -21.77 0.63
CA ALA A 482 19.94 -20.78 -0.05
C ALA A 482 20.20 -20.81 -1.56
N VAL A 483 19.13 -20.79 -2.35
CA VAL A 483 19.18 -20.83 -3.82
C VAL A 483 18.84 -19.44 -4.37
N ALA A 484 19.71 -18.92 -5.24
CA ALA A 484 19.45 -17.68 -5.94
C ALA A 484 18.20 -17.80 -6.83
N SER A 485 17.44 -16.70 -6.98
CA SER A 485 16.13 -16.62 -7.66
C SER A 485 14.96 -17.29 -6.93
N THR A 486 15.21 -18.20 -5.97
CA THR A 486 14.16 -18.83 -5.16
C THR A 486 14.10 -18.23 -3.76
N ASP A 487 15.22 -18.18 -3.06
CA ASP A 487 15.31 -17.72 -1.67
C ASP A 487 15.69 -16.24 -1.57
N TYR A 488 16.50 -15.78 -2.52
CA TYR A 488 16.91 -14.39 -2.67
C TYR A 488 17.28 -14.08 -4.12
N LYS A 489 17.23 -12.80 -4.50
CA LYS A 489 17.83 -12.29 -5.74
C LYS A 489 18.91 -11.27 -5.37
N LEU A 490 20.05 -11.33 -6.05
CA LEU A 490 21.14 -10.38 -5.89
C LEU A 490 21.35 -9.63 -7.22
N ASP A 491 21.25 -8.31 -7.17
CA ASP A 491 21.56 -7.40 -8.28
C ASP A 491 22.57 -6.34 -7.80
N GLY A 492 23.83 -6.46 -8.23
CA GLY A 492 24.93 -5.67 -7.68
C GLY A 492 25.10 -5.91 -6.18
N THR A 493 24.81 -4.90 -5.36
CA THR A 493 24.83 -4.94 -3.89
C THR A 493 23.43 -5.06 -3.26
N ALA A 494 22.38 -5.17 -4.08
CA ALA A 494 20.99 -5.21 -3.64
C ALA A 494 20.44 -6.65 -3.55
N TYR A 495 19.99 -7.03 -2.36
CA TYR A 495 19.31 -8.27 -2.06
C TYR A 495 17.80 -8.05 -1.98
N GLU A 496 17.04 -8.79 -2.78
CA GLU A 496 15.62 -9.07 -2.52
C GLU A 496 15.52 -10.43 -1.82
N VAL A 497 14.89 -10.50 -0.65
CA VAL A 497 14.81 -11.72 0.16
C VAL A 497 13.38 -12.24 0.21
N TYR A 498 13.18 -13.48 -0.20
CA TYR A 498 11.86 -14.13 -0.29
C TYR A 498 11.63 -15.20 0.79
N THR A 499 12.70 -15.71 1.42
CA THR A 499 12.58 -16.80 2.40
C THR A 499 13.55 -16.66 3.56
N ALA A 500 13.33 -17.44 4.62
CA ALA A 500 14.22 -17.56 5.76
C ALA A 500 15.64 -18.01 5.40
N LYS A 501 15.80 -18.92 4.41
CA LYS A 501 17.13 -19.30 3.90
C LYS A 501 17.83 -18.12 3.23
N GLY A 502 17.08 -17.31 2.46
CA GLY A 502 17.61 -16.08 1.85
C GLY A 502 18.10 -15.09 2.89
N LEU A 503 17.33 -14.88 3.97
CA LEU A 503 17.73 -14.01 5.07
C LEU A 503 18.97 -14.55 5.81
N ALA A 504 19.02 -15.86 6.07
CA ALA A 504 20.17 -16.51 6.69
C ALA A 504 21.42 -16.45 5.80
N TYR A 505 21.27 -16.57 4.48
CA TYR A 505 22.34 -16.37 3.52
C TYR A 505 22.92 -14.96 3.62
N VAL A 506 22.08 -13.92 3.60
CA VAL A 506 22.53 -12.53 3.79
C VAL A 506 23.25 -12.36 5.13
N ALA A 507 22.71 -12.92 6.22
CA ALA A 507 23.36 -12.91 7.52
C ALA A 507 24.77 -13.52 7.46
N SER A 508 24.93 -14.66 6.78
CA SER A 508 26.24 -15.31 6.61
C SER A 508 27.24 -14.45 5.84
N LYS A 509 26.79 -13.72 4.80
CA LYS A 509 27.65 -12.82 4.01
C LYS A 509 28.11 -11.62 4.80
N VAL A 510 27.21 -11.01 5.57
CA VAL A 510 27.57 -9.93 6.50
C VAL A 510 28.57 -10.43 7.53
N ASN A 511 28.29 -11.59 8.13
CA ASN A 511 29.13 -12.15 9.19
C ASN A 511 30.52 -12.58 8.70
N ALA A 512 30.66 -12.94 7.42
CA ALA A 512 31.93 -13.22 6.76
C ALA A 512 32.70 -11.94 6.35
N GLY A 513 32.10 -10.75 6.43
CA GLY A 513 32.70 -9.51 5.96
C GLY A 513 32.67 -9.35 4.43
N GLU A 514 31.76 -10.07 3.76
CA GLU A 514 31.63 -10.07 2.29
C GLU A 514 30.64 -8.99 1.78
N THR A 515 30.08 -8.17 2.67
CA THR A 515 29.18 -7.05 2.34
C THR A 515 29.84 -5.70 2.60
N ASN A 516 29.25 -4.62 2.10
CA ASN A 516 29.75 -3.25 2.26
C ASN A 516 28.62 -2.26 2.61
N ILE A 517 28.96 -0.97 2.73
CA ILE A 517 28.00 0.10 3.07
C ILE A 517 26.92 0.33 2.01
N GLU A 518 27.15 -0.09 0.76
CA GLU A 518 26.18 0.00 -0.34
C GLU A 518 25.25 -1.22 -0.39
N THR A 519 25.43 -2.18 0.50
CA THR A 519 24.58 -3.38 0.55
C THR A 519 23.17 -2.99 0.97
N THR A 520 22.19 -3.30 0.12
CA THR A 520 20.78 -3.08 0.44
C THR A 520 20.08 -4.41 0.54
N VAL A 521 19.20 -4.58 1.54
CA VAL A 521 18.45 -5.80 1.78
C VAL A 521 17.00 -5.42 1.92
N LYS A 522 16.14 -5.95 1.05
CA LYS A 522 14.71 -5.71 1.07
C LYS A 522 13.94 -7.01 1.21
N LEU A 523 13.06 -7.09 2.19
CA LEU A 523 12.15 -8.23 2.32
C LEU A 523 11.03 -8.14 1.28
N MET A 524 10.70 -9.27 0.69
CA MET A 524 9.66 -9.42 -0.34
C MET A 524 8.49 -10.29 0.10
N SER A 525 8.58 -10.84 1.32
CA SER A 525 7.52 -11.59 2.00
C SER A 525 7.78 -11.60 3.51
N ASP A 526 6.79 -12.05 4.28
CA ASP A 526 7.01 -12.46 5.66
C ASP A 526 8.09 -13.55 5.74
N ILE A 527 8.91 -13.52 6.79
CA ILE A 527 10.01 -14.46 7.01
C ILE A 527 9.70 -15.31 8.24
N ASP A 528 9.41 -16.60 8.01
CA ASP A 528 9.18 -17.58 9.07
C ASP A 528 10.47 -18.35 9.40
N LEU A 529 11.00 -18.13 10.62
CA LEU A 529 12.21 -18.77 11.14
C LEU A 529 11.91 -20.00 12.03
N GLY A 530 10.66 -20.47 12.07
CA GLY A 530 10.14 -21.52 12.95
C GLY A 530 10.45 -22.96 12.54
N VAL A 531 11.59 -23.20 11.90
CA VAL A 531 12.02 -24.55 11.51
C VAL A 531 12.60 -25.29 12.73
N ASN A 532 12.29 -26.57 12.91
CA ASN A 532 12.80 -27.39 14.01
C ASN A 532 13.93 -28.36 13.57
N ASN A 533 14.88 -28.62 14.46
CA ASN A 533 15.97 -29.59 14.33
C ASN A 533 15.53 -31.03 14.66
N ALA A 534 16.46 -32.00 14.52
CA ALA A 534 16.30 -33.43 14.84
C ALA A 534 15.59 -33.73 16.18
N ALA A 535 15.81 -32.89 17.19
CA ALA A 535 15.29 -33.04 18.54
C ALA A 535 13.91 -32.36 18.74
N GLY A 536 13.35 -31.75 17.69
CA GLY A 536 12.10 -30.99 17.77
C GLY A 536 12.27 -29.56 18.30
N GLU A 537 13.51 -29.07 18.42
CA GLU A 537 13.82 -27.72 18.91
C GLU A 537 13.92 -26.76 17.73
N THR A 538 13.39 -25.54 17.86
CA THR A 538 13.50 -24.52 16.82
C THR A 538 14.97 -24.16 16.55
N LEU A 539 15.34 -23.97 15.28
CA LEU A 539 16.69 -23.57 14.87
C LEU A 539 17.03 -22.21 15.48
N LEU A 540 18.25 -22.10 16.01
CA LEU A 540 18.74 -20.84 16.56
C LEU A 540 19.03 -19.84 15.45
N TRP A 541 18.52 -18.62 15.62
CA TRP A 541 18.88 -17.50 14.76
C TRP A 541 20.33 -17.08 14.99
N VAL A 542 21.05 -16.84 13.90
CA VAL A 542 22.40 -16.26 13.91
C VAL A 542 22.26 -14.80 13.49
N PRO A 543 22.55 -13.83 14.39
CA PRO A 543 22.31 -12.43 14.11
C PRO A 543 23.05 -11.90 12.87
N ILE A 544 22.44 -10.94 12.18
CA ILE A 544 23.09 -10.21 11.08
C ILE A 544 24.09 -9.23 11.69
N GLY A 545 25.35 -9.35 11.32
CA GLY A 545 26.43 -8.53 11.84
C GLY A 545 26.97 -9.02 13.18
N THR A 546 28.30 -9.03 13.29
CA THR A 546 29.06 -9.43 14.48
C THR A 546 29.83 -8.24 15.04
N GLU A 547 30.49 -8.43 16.19
CA GLU A 547 31.37 -7.39 16.79
C GLU A 547 32.48 -6.95 15.80
N THR A 548 33.02 -7.89 15.03
CA THR A 548 34.08 -7.65 14.03
C THR A 548 33.51 -7.17 12.69
N ASN A 549 32.49 -7.85 12.18
CA ASN A 549 31.89 -7.59 10.87
C ASN A 549 30.47 -7.05 11.08
N LYS A 550 30.36 -5.75 11.37
CA LYS A 550 29.08 -5.08 11.63
C LYS A 550 28.30 -4.89 10.33
N PHE A 551 26.98 -4.94 10.40
CA PHE A 551 26.15 -4.56 9.26
C PHE A 551 26.23 -3.04 9.04
N GLY A 552 26.61 -2.60 7.84
CA GLY A 552 26.72 -1.18 7.50
C GLY A 552 25.79 -0.72 6.38
N GLY A 553 24.95 -1.59 5.84
CA GLY A 553 24.10 -1.30 4.69
C GLY A 553 22.72 -0.73 5.04
N ILE A 554 21.80 -0.83 4.09
CA ILE A 554 20.37 -0.52 4.27
C ILE A 554 19.60 -1.84 4.40
N PHE A 555 18.82 -2.00 5.47
CA PHE A 555 17.86 -3.09 5.61
C PHE A 555 16.45 -2.53 5.67
N ASP A 556 15.61 -2.90 4.71
CA ASP A 556 14.20 -2.51 4.61
C ASP A 556 13.30 -3.74 4.76
N GLY A 557 12.63 -3.87 5.89
CA GLY A 557 11.65 -4.92 6.14
C GLY A 557 10.39 -4.80 5.28
N ASN A 558 10.18 -3.66 4.60
CA ASN A 558 9.13 -3.44 3.60
C ASN A 558 7.73 -3.84 4.11
N ASP A 559 7.46 -3.54 5.39
CA ASP A 559 6.24 -3.86 6.13
C ASP A 559 5.94 -5.37 6.30
N PHE A 560 6.88 -6.24 5.93
CA PHE A 560 6.82 -7.67 6.23
C PHE A 560 7.33 -7.98 7.64
N SER A 561 6.85 -9.11 8.19
CA SER A 561 7.14 -9.56 9.55
C SER A 561 8.23 -10.64 9.60
N ILE A 562 9.01 -10.61 10.67
CA ILE A 562 9.88 -11.71 11.09
C ILE A 562 9.11 -12.53 12.14
N GLN A 563 8.90 -13.81 11.86
CA GLN A 563 8.06 -14.70 12.66
C GLN A 563 8.85 -15.90 13.19
N ASN A 564 8.41 -16.42 14.34
CA ASN A 564 8.96 -17.61 14.98
C ASN A 564 10.50 -17.60 15.16
N MET A 565 11.12 -16.42 15.18
CA MET A 565 12.56 -16.28 15.40
C MET A 565 12.91 -16.77 16.80
N TYR A 566 13.87 -17.68 16.90
CA TYR A 566 14.36 -18.16 18.19
C TYR A 566 15.78 -17.67 18.44
N ILE A 567 15.94 -16.83 19.47
CA ILE A 567 17.23 -16.39 19.98
C ILE A 567 17.41 -16.97 21.39
N ASN A 568 18.50 -17.70 21.59
CA ASN A 568 19.02 -18.09 22.90
C ASN A 568 20.51 -17.72 22.93
N ALA A 569 20.78 -16.42 23.10
CA ALA A 569 22.10 -15.88 22.85
C ALA A 569 23.10 -16.28 23.95
N THR A 570 24.19 -16.88 23.48
CA THR A 570 25.41 -17.18 24.25
C THR A 570 26.57 -16.24 23.90
N ILE A 571 26.32 -15.22 23.08
CA ILE A 571 27.28 -14.18 22.65
C ILE A 571 26.80 -12.76 23.00
N LYS A 572 27.73 -11.80 23.10
CA LYS A 572 27.53 -10.41 23.58
C LYS A 572 26.58 -9.51 22.78
N TYR A 573 26.18 -9.88 21.57
CA TYR A 573 25.43 -9.00 20.70
C TYR A 573 24.33 -9.82 20.04
N ALA A 574 23.09 -9.57 20.46
CA ALA A 574 21.96 -10.41 20.07
C ALA A 574 20.74 -9.59 19.65
N GLY A 575 20.05 -10.10 18.64
CA GLY A 575 18.85 -9.53 18.02
C GLY A 575 18.69 -10.12 16.62
N LEU A 576 17.75 -9.59 15.83
CA LEU A 576 17.78 -9.82 14.38
C LEU A 576 19.16 -9.45 13.83
N PHE A 577 19.67 -8.30 14.27
CA PHE A 577 21.05 -7.85 14.11
C PHE A 577 21.84 -8.05 15.39
N GLY A 578 23.07 -8.56 15.28
CA GLY A 578 23.99 -8.61 16.41
C GLY A 578 24.56 -7.22 16.61
N SER A 579 25.30 -6.75 15.60
CA SER A 579 25.83 -5.38 15.58
C SER A 579 25.70 -4.72 14.21
N ALA A 580 25.29 -3.45 14.23
CA ALA A 580 25.21 -2.59 13.05
C ALA A 580 26.03 -1.30 13.26
N SER A 581 26.67 -0.80 12.20
CA SER A 581 27.33 0.50 12.24
C SER A 581 27.35 1.22 10.90
N GLY A 582 26.97 2.50 10.89
CA GLY A 582 26.81 3.26 9.64
C GLY A 582 25.57 2.86 8.83
N ALA A 583 24.69 2.04 9.41
CA ALA A 583 23.57 1.41 8.71
C ALA A 583 22.28 2.22 8.76
N GLU A 584 21.35 1.87 7.87
CA GLU A 584 19.93 2.25 7.95
C GLU A 584 19.09 0.97 8.10
N ILE A 585 18.31 0.84 9.17
CA ILE A 585 17.41 -0.30 9.40
C ILE A 585 15.99 0.24 9.52
N LYS A 586 15.08 -0.21 8.66
CA LYS A 586 13.72 0.30 8.63
C LYS A 586 12.63 -0.74 8.37
N ASN A 587 11.41 -0.41 8.79
CA ASN A 587 10.20 -1.19 8.51
C ASN A 587 10.27 -2.65 8.97
N VAL A 588 10.92 -2.91 10.11
CA VAL A 588 11.11 -4.28 10.65
C VAL A 588 10.06 -4.55 11.72
N SER A 589 9.27 -5.62 11.56
CA SER A 589 8.30 -6.04 12.58
C SER A 589 8.67 -7.43 13.14
N ILE A 590 9.07 -7.50 14.42
CA ILE A 590 9.31 -8.76 15.13
C ILE A 590 7.98 -9.23 15.74
N ALA A 591 7.47 -10.35 15.25
CA ALA A 591 6.15 -10.86 15.61
C ALA A 591 6.13 -11.50 17.02
N ALA A 592 4.95 -11.49 17.65
CA ALA A 592 4.74 -11.95 19.03
C ALA A 592 5.07 -13.44 19.28
N ASN A 593 5.11 -14.26 18.22
CA ASN A 593 5.47 -15.68 18.28
C ASN A 593 6.98 -15.94 18.27
N CYS A 594 7.83 -14.90 18.22
CA CYS A 594 9.27 -15.07 18.39
C CYS A 594 9.62 -15.36 19.86
N LYS A 595 10.67 -16.15 20.08
CA LYS A 595 11.19 -16.53 21.41
C LYS A 595 12.56 -15.89 21.59
N LEU A 596 12.63 -14.83 22.40
CA LEU A 596 13.83 -14.01 22.52
C LEU A 596 14.43 -14.13 23.91
N SER A 597 15.58 -14.79 24.00
CA SER A 597 16.29 -14.98 25.27
C SER A 597 17.81 -14.76 25.17
N SER A 598 18.41 -14.20 26.23
CA SER A 598 19.86 -13.98 26.30
C SER A 598 20.41 -14.05 27.72
N THR A 599 21.59 -14.66 27.87
CA THR A 599 22.39 -14.63 29.10
C THR A 599 23.55 -13.62 29.05
N GLN A 600 23.74 -12.98 27.90
CA GLN A 600 24.89 -12.11 27.60
C GLN A 600 24.51 -10.64 27.48
N GLN A 601 25.53 -9.78 27.35
CA GLN A 601 25.34 -8.34 27.20
C GLN A 601 24.62 -7.98 25.88
N TYR A 602 24.14 -6.75 25.78
CA TYR A 602 23.60 -6.09 24.58
C TYR A 602 22.58 -6.93 23.80
N PHE A 603 21.34 -6.89 24.28
CA PHE A 603 20.24 -7.61 23.70
C PHE A 603 19.08 -6.68 23.33
N GLY A 604 18.66 -6.72 22.08
CA GLY A 604 17.39 -6.14 21.65
C GLY A 604 16.75 -6.97 20.55
N ALA A 605 15.43 -6.89 20.39
CA ALA A 605 14.74 -7.72 19.40
C ALA A 605 15.19 -7.43 17.97
N VAL A 606 15.41 -6.14 17.67
CA VAL A 606 15.90 -5.70 16.35
C VAL A 606 17.42 -5.73 16.33
N ALA A 607 18.10 -5.13 17.31
CA ALA A 607 19.56 -5.10 17.33
C ALA A 607 20.15 -5.26 18.73
N GLY A 608 21.29 -5.97 18.83
CA GLY A 608 22.07 -6.02 20.05
C GLY A 608 22.74 -4.68 20.35
N GLY A 609 23.60 -4.22 19.44
CA GLY A 609 24.30 -2.94 19.57
C GLY A 609 24.47 -2.21 18.25
N ILE A 610 24.24 -0.90 18.25
CA ILE A 610 24.35 -0.05 17.06
C ILE A 610 25.28 1.14 17.27
N SER A 611 25.95 1.57 16.19
CA SER A 611 26.80 2.77 16.20
C SER A 611 26.69 3.59 14.92
N ASN A 612 26.41 4.89 15.02
CA ASN A 612 26.16 5.76 13.85
C ASN A 612 25.10 5.16 12.90
N THR A 613 23.99 4.67 13.46
CA THR A 613 22.96 3.90 12.72
C THR A 613 21.60 4.55 12.86
N VAL A 614 20.86 4.59 11.77
CA VAL A 614 19.47 5.08 11.74
C VAL A 614 18.52 3.89 11.80
N ILE A 615 17.71 3.79 12.86
CA ILE A 615 16.62 2.81 12.96
C ILE A 615 15.28 3.55 12.86
N THR A 616 14.43 3.16 11.91
CA THR A 616 13.15 3.85 11.68
C THR A 616 12.00 2.88 11.47
N ASN A 617 10.86 3.10 12.13
CA ASN A 617 9.65 2.29 11.92
C ASN A 617 9.89 0.79 12.20
N CYS A 618 10.53 0.50 13.33
CA CYS A 618 10.81 -0.87 13.75
C CYS A 618 10.06 -1.22 15.04
N HIS A 619 9.48 -2.43 15.08
CA HIS A 619 8.50 -2.80 16.10
C HIS A 619 8.82 -4.17 16.69
N ASN A 620 8.75 -4.28 18.01
CA ASN A 620 8.82 -5.56 18.72
C ASN A 620 7.50 -5.88 19.42
N ALA A 621 6.90 -7.01 19.06
CA ALA A 621 5.76 -7.59 19.77
C ALA A 621 6.12 -8.85 20.58
N ALA A 622 7.34 -9.37 20.42
CA ALA A 622 7.79 -10.58 21.10
C ALA A 622 8.21 -10.30 22.54
N ALA A 623 7.94 -11.25 23.44
CA ALA A 623 8.45 -11.22 24.80
C ALA A 623 9.97 -11.43 24.81
N ILE A 624 10.68 -10.69 25.67
CA ILE A 624 12.12 -10.76 25.87
C ILE A 624 12.41 -11.25 27.30
N GLU A 625 13.18 -12.32 27.41
CA GLU A 625 13.65 -12.88 28.69
C GLU A 625 15.18 -12.81 28.77
N ALA A 626 15.72 -12.10 29.76
CA ALA A 626 17.16 -11.85 29.82
C ALA A 626 17.75 -12.02 31.22
N SER A 627 19.02 -12.43 31.26
CA SER A 627 19.83 -12.41 32.48
C SER A 627 21.16 -11.66 32.31
N GLY A 628 21.45 -11.19 31.10
CA GLY A 628 22.60 -10.32 30.82
C GLY A 628 22.31 -8.82 30.97
N MET A 629 23.34 -7.99 30.81
CA MET A 629 23.26 -6.52 30.94
C MET A 629 22.84 -5.86 29.63
N TYR A 630 22.16 -4.71 29.71
CA TYR A 630 21.70 -3.90 28.57
C TYR A 630 20.67 -4.62 27.68
N VAL A 631 19.41 -4.58 28.12
CA VAL A 631 18.27 -5.17 27.40
C VAL A 631 17.32 -4.08 26.92
N GLY A 632 17.12 -3.97 25.61
CA GLY A 632 16.16 -3.04 25.02
C GLY A 632 15.06 -3.77 24.25
N GLY A 633 13.85 -3.21 24.18
CA GLY A 633 12.81 -3.80 23.33
C GLY A 633 13.16 -3.78 21.84
N ILE A 634 13.88 -2.74 21.40
CA ILE A 634 14.38 -2.62 20.02
C ILE A 634 15.90 -2.82 19.98
N VAL A 635 16.65 -2.07 20.79
CA VAL A 635 18.12 -2.03 20.76
C VAL A 635 18.72 -2.25 22.14
N GLY A 636 19.69 -3.14 22.31
CA GLY A 636 20.42 -3.24 23.58
C GLY A 636 21.23 -1.97 23.89
N ASP A 637 22.15 -1.60 23.00
CA ASP A 637 23.05 -0.46 23.14
C ASP A 637 23.09 0.44 21.90
N ALA A 638 22.87 1.75 22.07
CA ALA A 638 22.84 2.71 20.96
C ALA A 638 23.82 3.86 21.21
N ILE A 639 24.89 3.95 20.41
CA ILE A 639 25.99 4.91 20.58
C ILE A 639 26.38 5.59 19.25
N GLY A 640 27.27 6.58 19.26
CA GLY A 640 27.77 7.25 18.04
C GLY A 640 26.90 8.42 17.57
N ALA A 641 27.55 9.45 17.02
CA ALA A 641 26.97 10.79 16.84
C ALA A 641 25.84 10.85 15.80
N GLN A 642 25.77 9.86 14.90
CA GLN A 642 24.73 9.78 13.86
C GLN A 642 23.62 8.79 14.21
N THR A 643 23.58 8.29 15.45
CA THR A 643 22.57 7.31 15.86
C THR A 643 21.23 7.96 16.16
N VAL A 644 20.23 7.51 15.42
CA VAL A 644 18.85 7.99 15.50
C VAL A 644 17.92 6.79 15.52
N ILE A 645 17.03 6.70 16.50
CA ILE A 645 15.98 5.70 16.57
C ILE A 645 14.64 6.43 16.54
N SER A 646 13.83 6.19 15.51
CA SER A 646 12.58 6.92 15.33
C SER A 646 11.41 6.05 14.88
N LEU A 647 10.18 6.46 15.20
CA LEU A 647 8.96 5.73 14.82
C LEU A 647 8.94 4.26 15.32
N CYS A 648 9.72 3.93 16.34
CA CYS A 648 9.88 2.56 16.81
C CYS A 648 8.98 2.26 18.01
N SER A 649 8.62 0.99 18.19
CA SER A 649 7.80 0.61 19.34
C SER A 649 8.09 -0.77 19.94
N ASN A 650 7.84 -0.89 21.23
CA ASN A 650 7.83 -2.17 21.92
C ASN A 650 6.47 -2.40 22.59
N THR A 651 5.81 -3.48 22.22
CA THR A 651 4.57 -3.96 22.83
C THR A 651 4.77 -5.30 23.55
N GLY A 652 5.87 -6.00 23.26
CA GLY A 652 6.28 -7.22 23.96
C GLY A 652 6.75 -6.96 25.39
N THR A 653 6.50 -7.90 26.30
CA THR A 653 6.98 -7.81 27.68
C THR A 653 8.49 -8.00 27.75
N ILE A 654 9.17 -7.30 28.66
CA ILE A 654 10.61 -7.48 28.89
C ILE A 654 10.83 -7.84 30.36
N THR A 655 11.42 -9.02 30.59
CA THR A 655 11.80 -9.49 31.92
C THR A 655 13.30 -9.71 31.98
N SER A 656 14.01 -8.95 32.82
CA SER A 656 15.44 -9.10 33.05
C SER A 656 15.77 -9.35 34.52
N THR A 657 16.68 -10.28 34.77
CA THR A 657 17.21 -10.54 36.12
C THR A 657 18.46 -9.71 36.44
N ASN A 658 18.83 -8.74 35.58
CA ASN A 658 20.07 -7.96 35.68
C ASN A 658 19.86 -6.43 35.54
N MET A 659 20.92 -5.67 35.26
CA MET A 659 21.05 -4.27 35.66
C MET A 659 20.35 -3.20 34.81
N MET A 660 20.04 -3.40 33.53
CA MET A 660 19.52 -2.29 32.69
C MET A 660 18.49 -2.77 31.66
N VAL A 661 17.29 -2.22 31.74
CA VAL A 661 16.16 -2.50 30.83
C VAL A 661 15.54 -1.22 30.31
N GLY A 662 15.39 -1.10 28.99
CA GLY A 662 14.64 -0.03 28.35
C GLY A 662 13.57 -0.57 27.40
N GLY A 663 12.40 0.04 27.35
CA GLY A 663 11.36 -0.37 26.39
C GLY A 663 11.79 -0.20 24.93
N ILE A 664 12.65 0.78 24.63
CA ILE A 664 13.25 0.96 23.29
C ILE A 664 14.73 0.61 23.31
N ALA A 665 15.51 1.27 24.18
CA ALA A 665 16.94 1.03 24.27
C ALA A 665 17.43 0.93 25.72
N ALA A 666 18.36 0.02 26.05
CA ALA A 666 18.87 -0.03 27.42
C ALA A 666 19.77 1.17 27.72
N ARG A 667 20.64 1.54 26.77
CA ARG A 667 21.49 2.74 26.82
C ARG A 667 21.37 3.53 25.52
N LEU A 668 21.27 4.85 25.65
CA LEU A 668 21.30 5.81 24.55
C LEU A 668 22.42 6.83 24.77
N GLY A 669 23.35 6.91 23.84
CA GLY A 669 24.52 7.79 23.91
C GLY A 669 25.66 7.21 24.76
N ASP A 670 26.81 7.88 24.70
CA ASP A 670 27.99 7.57 25.50
C ASP A 670 28.75 8.86 25.88
N ASN A 671 29.95 8.71 26.46
CA ASN A 671 30.77 9.86 26.87
C ASN A 671 31.44 10.61 25.71
N ASN A 672 31.33 10.11 24.47
CA ASN A 672 31.99 10.66 23.28
C ASN A 672 31.00 11.20 22.25
N ALA A 673 29.77 10.69 22.23
CA ALA A 673 28.78 10.98 21.21
C ALA A 673 27.36 11.05 21.77
N VAL A 674 26.55 11.87 21.10
CA VAL A 674 25.13 12.03 21.40
C VAL A 674 24.27 11.20 20.46
N CYS A 675 23.13 10.73 20.97
CA CYS A 675 22.17 9.97 20.18
C CYS A 675 20.75 10.48 20.42
N THR A 676 19.86 10.18 19.47
CA THR A 676 18.48 10.71 19.49
C THR A 676 17.45 9.58 19.40
N ILE A 677 16.43 9.65 20.26
CA ILE A 677 15.18 8.90 20.13
C ILE A 677 14.03 9.88 19.92
N TYR A 678 13.17 9.63 18.93
CA TYR A 678 11.92 10.40 18.80
C TYR A 678 10.76 9.65 18.14
N ASN A 679 9.52 10.06 18.43
CA ASN A 679 8.31 9.39 17.95
C ASN A 679 8.25 7.90 18.32
N CYS A 680 8.82 7.51 19.45
CA CYS A 680 8.89 6.12 19.87
C CYS A 680 7.93 5.86 21.04
N PHE A 681 7.56 4.60 21.25
CA PHE A 681 6.73 4.27 22.39
C PHE A 681 6.90 2.85 22.93
N ASN A 682 6.61 2.69 24.21
CA ASN A 682 6.52 1.39 24.86
C ASN A 682 5.14 1.17 25.48
N THR A 683 4.51 0.04 25.16
CA THR A 683 3.29 -0.43 25.84
C THR A 683 3.48 -1.78 26.52
N GLY A 684 4.59 -2.47 26.25
CA GLY A 684 4.94 -3.72 26.91
C GLY A 684 5.37 -3.51 28.37
N ALA A 685 4.96 -4.41 29.26
CA ALA A 685 5.40 -4.36 30.66
C ALA A 685 6.89 -4.67 30.79
N LEU A 686 7.59 -3.89 31.62
CA LEU A 686 9.04 -3.97 31.84
C LEU A 686 9.33 -4.33 33.30
N SER A 687 10.09 -5.39 33.51
CA SER A 687 10.55 -5.84 34.82
C SER A 687 12.05 -6.10 34.80
N GLY A 688 12.79 -5.50 35.74
CA GLY A 688 14.24 -5.59 35.81
C GLY A 688 14.75 -5.61 37.24
N LYS A 689 15.83 -6.37 37.50
CA LYS A 689 16.49 -6.35 38.82
C LYS A 689 17.12 -4.98 39.11
N GLY A 690 17.77 -4.36 38.13
CA GLY A 690 18.49 -3.08 38.32
C GLY A 690 17.67 -1.85 37.96
N THR A 691 18.10 -1.15 36.91
CA THR A 691 17.56 0.10 36.38
C THR A 691 16.59 -0.18 35.23
N VAL A 692 15.38 0.38 35.28
CA VAL A 692 14.31 0.10 34.30
C VAL A 692 13.63 1.38 33.84
N GLY A 693 13.79 1.73 32.56
CA GLY A 693 13.18 2.93 31.96
C GLY A 693 12.12 2.57 30.92
N GLY A 694 11.00 3.29 30.91
CA GLY A 694 9.91 3.03 29.96
C GLY A 694 10.35 3.07 28.50
N LEU A 695 11.28 3.97 28.15
CA LEU A 695 11.94 3.96 26.84
C LEU A 695 13.43 3.65 26.98
N VAL A 696 14.12 4.33 27.89
CA VAL A 696 15.59 4.22 28.04
C VAL A 696 16.01 3.99 29.49
N ALA A 697 16.81 2.96 29.75
CA ALA A 697 17.33 2.74 31.11
C ALA A 697 18.38 3.81 31.49
N MET A 698 19.31 4.10 30.58
CA MET A 698 20.38 5.07 30.82
C MET A 698 20.59 5.99 29.61
N LEU A 699 20.34 7.29 29.80
CA LEU A 699 20.57 8.33 28.82
C LEU A 699 21.90 9.03 29.12
N GLN A 700 22.84 9.02 28.16
CA GLN A 700 24.19 9.55 28.34
C GLN A 700 24.55 10.56 27.26
N SER A 701 25.37 11.54 27.65
CA SER A 701 25.96 12.53 26.76
C SER A 701 27.43 12.75 27.15
N PRO A 702 28.25 13.36 26.26
CA PRO A 702 29.59 13.81 26.62
C PRO A 702 29.59 14.72 27.85
N THR A 703 30.55 14.53 28.76
CA THR A 703 30.63 15.30 30.02
C THR A 703 31.10 16.75 29.81
N ALA A 704 31.52 17.11 28.60
CA ALA A 704 31.98 18.43 28.21
C ALA A 704 31.42 18.83 26.83
N GLY A 705 31.13 20.12 26.66
CA GLY A 705 30.60 20.68 25.42
C GLY A 705 29.07 20.86 25.42
N PRO A 706 28.51 21.45 24.36
CA PRO A 706 27.08 21.78 24.27
C PRO A 706 26.21 20.62 23.77
N ALA A 707 26.80 19.52 23.33
CA ALA A 707 26.07 18.41 22.71
C ALA A 707 25.30 17.59 23.76
N ARG A 708 24.04 17.26 23.46
CA ARG A 708 23.15 16.52 24.35
C ARG A 708 22.44 15.39 23.60
N SER A 709 22.44 14.20 24.17
CA SER A 709 21.53 13.12 23.75
C SER A 709 20.11 13.48 24.10
N LEU A 710 19.19 13.04 23.26
CA LEU A 710 17.82 13.53 23.25
C LEU A 710 16.81 12.39 23.19
N ILE A 711 15.80 12.47 24.06
CA ILE A 711 14.55 11.71 23.90
C ILE A 711 13.42 12.72 23.73
N ALA A 712 12.70 12.62 22.61
CA ALA A 712 11.70 13.59 22.24
C ALA A 712 10.40 12.95 21.77
N ASN A 713 9.26 13.61 22.01
CA ASN A 713 7.99 13.26 21.38
C ASN A 713 7.65 11.77 21.46
N SER A 714 7.65 11.20 22.67
CA SER A 714 7.59 9.74 22.88
C SER A 714 6.76 9.41 24.12
N TYR A 715 6.21 8.20 24.22
CA TYR A 715 5.41 7.83 25.38
C TYR A 715 5.63 6.41 25.91
N ASN A 716 5.26 6.22 27.18
CA ASN A 716 5.18 4.92 27.81
C ASN A 716 3.79 4.70 28.44
N THR A 717 3.17 3.56 28.12
CA THR A 717 1.99 3.04 28.80
C THR A 717 2.22 1.66 29.42
N GLY A 718 3.39 1.05 29.19
CA GLY A 718 3.77 -0.23 29.77
C GLY A 718 4.24 -0.08 31.22
N VAL A 719 3.74 -0.94 32.11
CA VAL A 719 4.08 -0.94 33.54
C VAL A 719 5.58 -1.14 33.74
N ILE A 720 6.19 -0.40 34.67
CA ILE A 720 7.63 -0.45 34.96
C ILE A 720 7.85 -0.94 36.38
N THR A 721 8.66 -1.98 36.54
CA THR A 721 9.07 -2.53 37.83
C THR A 721 10.60 -2.67 37.93
N SER A 722 11.21 -1.99 38.89
CA SER A 722 12.62 -2.11 39.26
C SER A 722 12.77 -2.76 40.63
N ALA A 723 13.58 -3.81 40.75
CA ALA A 723 13.77 -4.48 42.04
C ALA A 723 14.85 -3.83 42.94
N ALA A 724 15.84 -3.10 42.40
CA ALA A 724 17.02 -2.72 43.20
C ALA A 724 17.64 -1.34 42.96
N ASN A 725 17.30 -0.61 41.88
CA ASN A 725 17.94 0.67 41.59
C ASN A 725 16.94 1.78 41.22
N ALA A 726 16.85 2.15 39.93
CA ALA A 726 16.06 3.28 39.46
C ALA A 726 14.95 2.83 38.49
N ALA A 727 13.77 3.42 38.63
CA ALA A 727 12.66 3.26 37.69
C ALA A 727 12.24 4.63 37.16
N GLY A 728 12.07 4.77 35.85
CA GLY A 728 11.59 6.01 35.26
C GLY A 728 10.58 5.77 34.15
N GLY A 729 9.47 6.51 34.16
CA GLY A 729 8.42 6.37 33.16
C GLY A 729 8.89 6.53 31.72
N ILE A 730 9.91 7.37 31.48
CA ILE A 730 10.57 7.51 30.18
C ILE A 730 12.04 7.12 30.28
N VAL A 731 12.78 7.71 31.22
CA VAL A 731 14.21 7.46 31.43
C VAL A 731 14.47 7.06 32.87
N ALA A 732 15.14 5.95 33.13
CA ALA A 732 15.45 5.61 34.52
C ALA A 732 16.62 6.40 35.09
N MET A 733 17.68 6.63 34.31
CA MET A 733 18.85 7.41 34.75
C MET A 733 19.34 8.34 33.65
N ILE A 734 19.57 9.60 33.98
CA ILE A 734 20.25 10.57 33.11
C ILE A 734 21.68 10.81 33.63
N ASN A 735 22.68 10.58 32.78
CA ASN A 735 24.01 11.16 32.94
C ASN A 735 24.00 12.59 32.37
N ALA A 736 24.77 13.48 33.00
CA ALA A 736 24.68 14.94 32.87
C ALA A 736 24.36 15.47 31.45
N TYR A 737 23.68 16.62 31.38
CA TYR A 737 23.35 17.38 30.16
C TYR A 737 22.33 16.80 29.19
N SER A 738 21.85 15.56 29.34
CA SER A 738 20.93 14.99 28.36
C SER A 738 19.51 15.59 28.46
N GLU A 739 18.72 15.52 27.38
CA GLU A 739 17.40 16.14 27.29
C GLU A 739 16.26 15.14 27.13
N VAL A 740 15.16 15.39 27.83
CA VAL A 740 13.88 14.71 27.65
C VAL A 740 12.81 15.75 27.38
N LYS A 741 12.17 15.70 26.21
CA LYS A 741 11.19 16.71 25.81
C LYS A 741 9.92 16.13 25.20
N ASN A 742 8.78 16.76 25.47
CA ASN A 742 7.50 16.37 24.86
C ASN A 742 7.12 14.89 25.08
N CYS A 743 7.32 14.34 26.27
CA CYS A 743 7.09 12.91 26.54
C CYS A 743 5.94 12.67 27.52
N ILE A 744 5.22 11.54 27.38
CA ILE A 744 4.15 11.13 28.31
C ILE A 744 4.46 9.79 28.95
N ASN A 745 4.33 9.67 30.27
CA ASN A 745 4.17 8.38 30.93
C ASN A 745 2.78 8.25 31.56
N SER A 746 2.03 7.24 31.17
CA SER A 746 0.77 6.90 31.82
C SER A 746 0.83 5.63 32.67
N ALA A 747 1.96 4.94 32.64
CA ALA A 747 2.10 3.65 33.29
C ALA A 747 2.49 3.78 34.75
N THR A 748 2.15 2.76 35.53
CA THR A 748 2.68 2.60 36.88
C THR A 748 4.19 2.41 36.85
N VAL A 749 4.91 3.15 37.71
CA VAL A 749 6.35 3.08 37.90
C VAL A 749 6.63 2.67 39.35
N THR A 750 7.19 1.48 39.54
CA THR A 750 7.45 0.93 40.88
C THR A 750 8.93 0.61 41.07
N THR A 751 9.50 1.03 42.19
CA THR A 751 10.82 0.58 42.67
C THR A 751 10.75 0.15 44.13
N ALA A 752 11.42 -0.96 44.46
CA ALA A 752 11.46 -1.47 45.83
C ALA A 752 12.56 -0.85 46.70
N VAL A 753 13.50 -0.05 46.13
CA VAL A 753 14.74 0.30 46.85
C VAL A 753 15.17 1.77 46.79
N LYS A 754 15.28 2.42 45.62
CA LYS A 754 15.87 3.77 45.53
C LYS A 754 14.98 4.82 44.85
N TYR A 755 15.15 4.98 43.54
CA TYR A 755 14.67 6.15 42.79
C TYR A 755 13.50 5.76 41.89
N ALA A 756 12.33 6.38 42.05
CA ALA A 756 11.27 6.32 41.03
C ALA A 756 10.85 7.72 40.60
N GLY A 757 10.59 7.87 39.30
CA GLY A 757 10.07 9.10 38.74
C GLY A 757 9.11 8.87 37.59
N GLY A 758 8.10 9.74 37.49
CA GLY A 758 7.08 9.67 36.47
C GLY A 758 7.63 9.87 35.06
N ILE A 759 8.68 10.69 34.91
CA ILE A 759 9.43 10.82 33.64
C ILE A 759 10.85 10.31 33.82
N VAL A 760 11.59 10.85 34.79
CA VAL A 760 12.98 10.49 35.05
C VAL A 760 13.16 9.92 36.46
N GLY A 761 13.71 8.71 36.57
CA GLY A 761 13.97 8.08 37.87
C GLY A 761 15.06 8.79 38.67
N GLN A 762 16.25 8.90 38.08
CA GLN A 762 17.43 9.50 38.71
C GLN A 762 18.04 10.57 37.78
N ASN A 763 18.09 11.82 38.26
CA ASN A 763 18.72 12.95 37.57
C ASN A 763 19.74 13.66 38.48
N THR A 764 20.70 12.90 39.01
CA THR A 764 21.47 13.31 40.22
C THR A 764 22.73 14.13 39.95
N SER A 765 22.95 14.66 38.75
CA SER A 765 24.09 15.54 38.49
C SER A 765 23.85 16.92 39.11
N LYS A 766 24.37 17.14 40.33
CA LYS A 766 24.15 18.38 41.12
C LYS A 766 24.54 19.66 40.40
N ASP A 767 25.59 19.60 39.59
CA ASP A 767 26.10 20.79 38.89
C ASP A 767 25.41 20.99 37.54
N LYS A 768 24.92 19.91 36.91
CA LYS A 768 24.49 19.88 35.50
C LYS A 768 23.41 18.80 35.28
N PRO A 769 22.20 18.99 35.84
CA PRO A 769 21.11 18.04 35.70
C PRO A 769 20.67 17.94 34.22
N GLY A 770 20.09 16.80 33.87
CA GLY A 770 19.36 16.64 32.61
C GLY A 770 18.18 17.61 32.53
N ILE A 771 17.82 18.00 31.31
CA ILE A 771 16.78 19.01 31.05
C ILE A 771 15.49 18.29 30.67
N ILE A 772 14.44 18.52 31.44
CA ILE A 772 13.12 17.92 31.21
C ILE A 772 12.15 19.04 30.84
N THR A 773 11.64 19.02 29.61
CA THR A 773 10.80 20.09 29.08
C THR A 773 9.49 19.51 28.57
N ARG A 774 8.36 20.02 29.06
CA ARG A 774 7.00 19.62 28.59
C ARG A 774 6.81 18.11 28.56
N SER A 775 7.18 17.47 29.65
CA SER A 775 7.01 16.03 29.82
C SER A 775 6.11 15.77 31.01
N TYR A 776 5.14 14.89 30.82
CA TYR A 776 3.97 14.78 31.68
C TYR A 776 3.75 13.33 32.10
N TYR A 777 3.36 13.12 33.35
CA TYR A 777 3.01 11.79 33.83
C TYR A 777 1.68 11.79 34.55
N LEU A 778 0.99 10.65 34.52
CA LEU A 778 -0.25 10.47 35.25
C LEU A 778 0.04 10.42 36.75
N GLU A 779 -0.60 11.29 37.52
CA GLU A 779 -0.40 11.34 38.98
C GLU A 779 -0.77 10.02 39.66
N ASN A 780 -0.24 9.78 40.87
CA ASN A 780 -0.47 8.57 41.67
C ASN A 780 -0.04 7.24 41.00
N THR A 781 0.68 7.29 39.88
CA THR A 781 1.22 6.10 39.21
C THR A 781 2.64 5.74 39.65
N VAL A 782 3.29 6.58 40.45
CA VAL A 782 4.70 6.38 40.86
C VAL A 782 4.76 5.91 42.31
N THR A 783 5.49 4.83 42.58
CA THR A 783 5.67 4.27 43.93
C THR A 783 7.15 3.93 44.18
N ALA A 784 7.73 4.48 45.23
CA ALA A 784 9.11 4.23 45.65
C ALA A 784 9.23 3.98 47.17
N ALA A 785 10.34 3.34 47.57
CA ALA A 785 10.66 3.06 48.97
C ALA A 785 11.42 4.19 49.70
N THR A 786 12.21 5.02 49.01
CA THR A 786 13.05 6.06 49.66
C THR A 786 13.03 7.44 49.00
N ASP A 787 13.18 7.57 47.68
CA ASP A 787 13.22 8.88 47.00
C ASP A 787 12.27 8.92 45.79
N LEU A 788 11.31 9.85 45.82
CA LEU A 788 10.48 10.21 44.67
C LEU A 788 11.15 11.38 43.95
N ASN A 789 11.79 11.11 42.81
CA ASN A 789 12.25 12.21 41.96
C ASN A 789 11.07 12.66 41.10
N SER A 790 10.35 13.68 41.56
CA SER A 790 9.15 14.21 40.91
C SER A 790 9.48 15.13 39.73
N GLU A 791 10.50 14.80 38.95
CA GLU A 791 10.90 15.61 37.80
C GLU A 791 10.01 15.28 36.60
N GLY A 792 9.36 16.33 36.06
CA GLY A 792 8.25 16.25 35.12
C GLY A 792 6.93 16.73 35.75
N ASN A 793 5.93 16.98 34.91
CA ASN A 793 4.65 17.54 35.36
C ASN A 793 3.62 16.43 35.63
N ALA A 794 3.21 16.25 36.89
CA ALA A 794 2.11 15.36 37.24
C ALA A 794 0.78 15.95 36.76
N LEU A 795 -0.05 15.15 36.11
CA LEU A 795 -1.40 15.51 35.69
C LEU A 795 -2.42 14.51 36.25
N THR A 796 -3.59 15.01 36.66
CA THR A 796 -4.75 14.15 36.95
C THR A 796 -5.22 13.42 35.69
N GLU A 797 -6.03 12.37 35.84
CA GLU A 797 -6.66 11.70 34.68
C GLU A 797 -7.48 12.68 33.82
N THR A 798 -8.20 13.61 34.47
CA THR A 798 -9.03 14.60 33.75
C THR A 798 -8.19 15.51 32.87
N GLU A 799 -7.03 15.90 33.37
CA GLU A 799 -6.08 16.75 32.68
C GLU A 799 -5.36 16.00 31.54
N MET A 800 -4.88 14.79 31.84
CA MET A 800 -4.15 13.93 30.91
C MET A 800 -5.04 13.43 29.76
N TYR A 801 -6.30 13.08 30.00
CA TYR A 801 -7.24 12.65 28.96
C TYR A 801 -7.89 13.85 28.24
N GLY A 802 -7.64 15.07 28.72
CA GLY A 802 -8.11 16.31 28.11
C GLY A 802 -7.53 16.51 26.70
N SER A 803 -8.27 17.20 25.83
CA SER A 803 -7.73 17.59 24.50
C SER A 803 -6.64 18.66 24.58
N ALA A 804 -6.55 19.39 25.69
CA ALA A 804 -5.58 20.47 25.90
C ALA A 804 -4.14 19.94 25.85
N ILE A 805 -3.85 18.82 26.51
CA ILE A 805 -2.49 18.26 26.54
C ILE A 805 -2.05 17.75 25.16
N ALA A 806 -2.91 17.05 24.42
CA ALA A 806 -2.59 16.61 23.06
C ALA A 806 -2.37 17.81 22.11
N THR A 807 -3.11 18.90 22.32
CA THR A 807 -2.95 20.14 21.54
C THR A 807 -1.61 20.80 21.83
N GLU A 808 -1.25 20.92 23.11
CA GLU A 808 0.04 21.45 23.55
C GLU A 808 1.19 20.64 22.95
N MET A 809 1.18 19.32 23.16
CA MET A 809 2.26 18.46 22.75
C MET A 809 2.40 18.41 21.23
N SER A 810 1.27 18.49 20.50
CA SER A 810 1.29 18.66 19.05
C SER A 810 1.85 20.02 18.63
N GLY A 811 1.50 21.09 19.34
CA GLY A 811 2.04 22.42 19.11
C GLY A 811 3.55 22.45 19.31
N PHE A 812 4.04 21.90 20.43
CA PHE A 812 5.47 21.83 20.71
C PHE A 812 6.22 20.92 19.71
N ALA A 813 5.66 19.77 19.34
CA ALA A 813 6.19 18.94 18.25
C ALA A 813 6.29 19.71 16.92
N GLY A 814 5.27 20.53 16.61
CA GLY A 814 5.27 21.41 15.43
C GLY A 814 6.33 22.50 15.49
N TYR A 815 6.65 23.01 16.68
CA TYR A 815 7.74 23.96 16.88
C TYR A 815 9.10 23.27 16.69
N LEU A 816 9.29 22.08 17.27
CA LEU A 816 10.50 21.29 17.08
C LEU A 816 10.73 20.96 15.59
N ASN A 817 9.68 20.66 14.82
CA ASN A 817 9.76 20.49 13.36
C ASN A 817 10.34 21.71 12.63
N ASN A 818 10.03 22.91 13.13
CA ASN A 818 10.49 24.15 12.53
C ASN A 818 11.97 24.43 12.86
N ILE A 819 12.41 24.15 14.10
CA ILE A 819 13.73 24.55 14.58
C ILE A 819 14.82 23.46 14.46
N GLU A 820 14.43 22.18 14.41
CA GLU A 820 15.38 21.05 14.43
C GLU A 820 15.48 20.30 13.11
N LEU A 821 14.70 20.70 12.08
CA LEU A 821 14.64 20.03 10.76
C LEU A 821 14.35 18.51 10.85
N THR A 822 13.78 18.06 11.97
CA THR A 822 13.38 16.68 12.26
C THR A 822 11.86 16.55 12.06
N THR A 823 11.35 15.34 11.83
CA THR A 823 9.91 15.10 11.59
C THR A 823 9.24 14.44 12.80
N TYR A 824 8.56 15.22 13.62
CA TYR A 824 7.82 14.82 14.81
C TYR A 824 6.34 14.53 14.50
N LEU A 825 5.81 13.48 15.13
CA LEU A 825 4.41 13.07 15.01
C LEU A 825 3.48 13.95 15.85
N GLN A 826 2.26 14.11 15.35
CA GLN A 826 1.16 14.76 16.05
C GLN A 826 0.58 13.83 17.13
N TRP A 827 0.28 14.41 18.30
CA TRP A 827 -0.46 13.74 19.37
C TRP A 827 -1.95 13.78 19.10
N THR A 828 -2.62 12.68 19.40
CA THR A 828 -4.08 12.55 19.31
C THR A 828 -4.67 12.43 20.70
N SER A 829 -5.75 13.19 20.95
CA SER A 829 -6.45 13.14 22.23
C SER A 829 -7.41 11.95 22.28
N SER A 830 -7.69 11.49 23.50
CA SER A 830 -8.68 10.46 23.78
C SER A 830 -9.43 10.83 25.06
N LYS A 831 -10.76 10.70 25.06
CA LYS A 831 -11.56 11.00 26.25
C LYS A 831 -11.42 9.97 27.38
N THR A 832 -10.82 8.82 27.08
CA THR A 832 -10.80 7.65 27.97
C THR A 832 -9.40 7.07 28.18
N SER A 833 -8.36 7.69 27.61
CA SER A 833 -6.98 7.22 27.71
C SER A 833 -6.00 8.35 27.49
N CYS A 834 -4.73 8.12 27.83
CA CYS A 834 -3.67 9.08 27.56
C CYS A 834 -3.51 9.38 26.06
N PRO A 835 -3.01 10.57 25.70
CA PRO A 835 -2.69 10.91 24.33
C PRO A 835 -1.66 9.95 23.74
N THR A 836 -1.86 9.56 22.49
CA THR A 836 -0.96 8.68 21.73
C THR A 836 -0.83 9.18 20.29
N PHE A 837 0.00 8.53 19.48
CA PHE A 837 0.03 8.78 18.04
C PHE A 837 -1.19 8.14 17.37
N GLY A 838 -1.80 8.84 16.42
CA GLY A 838 -2.91 8.29 15.65
C GLY A 838 -2.46 7.24 14.63
N THR A 839 -3.38 6.40 14.15
CA THR A 839 -3.11 5.32 13.18
C THR A 839 -2.45 5.76 11.87
N LYS A 840 -2.57 7.05 11.52
CA LYS A 840 -1.96 7.63 10.32
C LYS A 840 -0.55 8.17 10.54
N ASN A 841 -0.02 8.16 11.77
CA ASN A 841 1.27 8.75 12.14
C ASN A 841 1.49 10.11 11.47
N THR A 842 0.50 11.01 11.60
CA THR A 842 0.52 12.29 10.92
C THR A 842 1.62 13.19 11.49
N VAL A 843 2.45 13.74 10.62
CA VAL A 843 3.48 14.73 10.98
C VAL A 843 2.82 15.99 11.56
N SER A 844 3.38 16.53 12.65
CA SER A 844 2.91 17.79 13.20
C SER A 844 3.25 18.97 12.26
N THR A 845 2.28 19.83 11.99
CA THR A 845 2.53 21.02 11.16
C THR A 845 3.38 22.05 11.92
N PRO A 846 4.21 22.86 11.24
CA PRO A 846 5.02 23.90 11.87
C PRO A 846 4.24 24.79 12.85
N ALA A 847 4.85 25.07 13.99
CA ALA A 847 4.33 25.96 15.03
C ALA A 847 5.40 26.97 15.47
N TYR A 848 4.92 28.03 16.13
CA TYR A 848 5.71 29.19 16.53
C TYR A 848 5.49 29.48 18.01
N ILE A 849 6.48 30.16 18.60
CA ILE A 849 6.38 30.61 19.99
C ILE A 849 5.31 31.70 20.06
N PHE A 850 4.44 31.57 21.05
CA PHE A 850 3.46 32.58 21.43
C PHE A 850 3.70 32.93 22.90
N THR A 851 3.99 34.19 23.18
CA THR A 851 4.24 34.69 24.53
C THR A 851 3.28 35.83 24.83
N VAL A 852 2.69 35.82 26.01
CA VAL A 852 1.99 36.99 26.55
C VAL A 852 2.91 37.62 27.59
N GLU A 853 3.21 38.90 27.45
CA GLU A 853 3.97 39.65 28.42
C GLU A 853 3.13 39.82 29.69
N GLU A 854 3.77 39.67 30.85
CA GLU A 854 3.08 39.83 32.13
C GLU A 854 2.54 41.26 32.25
N PRO A 855 1.22 41.45 32.41
CA PRO A 855 0.62 42.77 32.47
C PRO A 855 1.00 43.51 33.76
N GLU A 856 1.33 44.80 33.65
CA GLU A 856 1.66 45.63 34.83
C GLU A 856 0.43 45.98 35.70
N HIS A 857 -0.79 45.95 35.14
CA HIS A 857 -2.01 46.52 35.75
C HIS A 857 -3.27 45.64 35.60
N GLY A 858 -3.13 44.32 35.74
CA GLY A 858 -4.25 43.38 35.74
C GLY A 858 -3.81 41.92 35.65
N THR A 859 -4.75 41.04 35.34
CA THR A 859 -4.50 39.60 35.08
C THR A 859 -5.15 39.16 33.77
N TYR A 860 -4.72 38.00 33.26
CA TYR A 860 -5.28 37.43 32.03
C TYR A 860 -5.44 35.92 32.08
N THR A 861 -6.33 35.40 31.24
CA THR A 861 -6.49 33.97 30.95
C THR A 861 -6.59 33.77 29.44
N LEU A 862 -5.82 32.83 28.88
CA LEU A 862 -5.97 32.40 27.48
C LEU A 862 -7.20 31.50 27.35
N THR A 863 -8.29 32.03 26.78
CA THR A 863 -9.54 31.28 26.60
C THR A 863 -9.57 30.50 25.30
N LYS A 864 -8.81 30.93 24.28
CA LYS A 864 -8.57 30.15 23.06
C LYS A 864 -7.10 30.26 22.59
N PRO A 865 -6.48 29.13 22.20
CA PRO A 865 -6.94 27.77 22.48
C PRO A 865 -7.04 27.51 24.00
N VAL A 866 -7.86 26.52 24.40
CA VAL A 866 -8.11 26.20 25.82
C VAL A 866 -6.77 26.05 26.55
N ALA A 867 -6.67 26.72 27.71
CA ALA A 867 -5.44 26.85 28.48
C ALA A 867 -4.72 25.50 28.68
N VAL A 868 -3.43 25.55 28.42
CA VAL A 868 -2.47 24.47 28.57
C VAL A 868 -2.06 24.37 30.04
N LEU A 869 -2.00 23.15 30.57
CA LEU A 869 -1.57 22.85 31.93
C LEU A 869 -0.04 22.72 31.99
N ALA A 870 0.64 23.86 31.99
CA ALA A 870 2.03 23.93 32.43
C ALA A 870 2.08 25.00 33.51
N LYS A 871 2.24 24.57 34.76
CA LYS A 871 2.25 25.44 35.95
C LYS A 871 3.36 26.51 35.94
N ASP A 872 4.31 26.47 34.99
CA ASP A 872 5.52 27.30 35.00
C ASP A 872 5.96 27.88 33.63
N SER A 873 5.09 28.08 32.63
CA SER A 873 5.55 28.78 31.40
C SER A 873 4.50 29.67 30.72
N ALA A 874 4.79 30.97 30.66
CA ALA A 874 4.06 31.99 29.86
C ALA A 874 4.20 31.81 28.33
N THR A 875 4.77 30.68 27.88
CA THR A 875 5.08 30.37 26.49
C THR A 875 4.16 29.28 25.96
N PHE A 876 3.58 29.48 24.78
CA PHE A 876 2.68 28.55 24.10
C PHE A 876 3.23 28.26 22.69
N PHE A 877 2.79 27.15 22.10
CA PHE A 877 3.20 26.75 20.75
C PHE A 877 2.00 26.66 19.84
N LEU A 878 1.85 27.66 18.98
CA LEU A 878 0.67 27.82 18.14
C LEU A 878 1.06 27.73 16.67
N LYS A 879 0.21 27.07 15.89
CA LYS A 879 0.32 27.02 14.42
C LYS A 879 -0.07 28.37 13.83
N ARG A 880 0.23 28.61 12.55
CA ARG A 880 -0.31 29.75 11.80
C ARG A 880 -1.84 29.72 11.81
N ASN A 881 -2.47 30.90 11.82
CA ASN A 881 -3.90 31.10 11.64
C ASN A 881 -4.76 30.52 12.77
N ILE A 882 -4.19 30.31 13.95
CA ILE A 882 -4.91 29.89 15.15
C ILE A 882 -5.58 31.12 15.76
N ALA A 883 -6.88 30.99 16.08
CA ALA A 883 -7.62 32.03 16.77
C ALA A 883 -7.17 32.09 18.24
N VAL A 884 -6.75 33.28 18.66
CA VAL A 884 -6.35 33.60 20.03
C VAL A 884 -7.42 34.48 20.65
N GLU A 885 -7.79 34.16 21.89
CA GLU A 885 -8.73 34.96 22.69
C GLU A 885 -8.21 35.04 24.13
N LEU A 886 -8.13 36.26 24.67
CA LEU A 886 -7.70 36.55 26.03
C LEU A 886 -8.88 37.11 26.84
N ALA A 887 -9.14 36.52 28.00
CA ALA A 887 -9.94 37.17 29.04
C ALA A 887 -9.00 38.01 29.91
N VAL A 888 -9.28 39.31 30.03
CA VAL A 888 -8.45 40.27 30.77
C VAL A 888 -9.27 40.88 31.89
N THR A 889 -8.70 40.89 33.10
CA THR A 889 -9.27 41.48 34.31
C THR A 889 -8.35 42.61 34.78
N PRO A 890 -8.70 43.89 34.56
CA PRO A 890 -7.90 45.03 35.01
C PRO A 890 -7.84 45.19 36.53
N ASP A 891 -6.76 45.78 37.03
CA ASP A 891 -6.66 46.24 38.42
C ASP A 891 -7.52 47.50 38.67
N ASN A 892 -7.82 47.77 39.94
CA ASN A 892 -8.60 48.95 40.33
C ASN A 892 -7.95 50.27 39.84
N GLY A 893 -8.71 51.10 39.11
CA GLY A 893 -8.23 52.39 38.56
C GLY A 893 -7.69 52.31 37.12
N TYR A 894 -7.74 51.14 36.51
CA TYR A 894 -7.34 50.87 35.13
C TYR A 894 -8.46 50.16 34.36
N GLU A 895 -8.51 50.36 33.05
CA GLU A 895 -9.34 49.58 32.14
C GLU A 895 -8.51 49.04 30.98
N PHE A 896 -8.94 47.89 30.45
CA PHE A 896 -8.29 47.28 29.28
C PHE A 896 -8.48 48.20 28.07
N GLU A 897 -7.38 48.60 27.44
CA GLU A 897 -7.41 49.46 26.26
C GLU A 897 -7.37 48.62 24.97
N ALA A 898 -6.30 47.85 24.77
CA ALA A 898 -6.08 47.05 23.57
C ALA A 898 -5.01 45.97 23.80
N LEU A 899 -4.82 45.09 22.82
CA LEU A 899 -3.64 44.24 22.73
C LEU A 899 -2.62 44.86 21.78
N ARG A 900 -1.33 44.74 22.10
CA ARG A 900 -0.24 45.02 21.17
C ARG A 900 0.43 43.70 20.78
N VAL A 901 0.34 43.33 19.51
CA VAL A 901 0.84 42.05 18.98
C VAL A 901 2.06 42.32 18.10
N ASN A 902 3.22 41.77 18.46
CA ASN A 902 4.51 42.03 17.79
C ASN A 902 4.79 43.53 17.62
N GLY A 903 4.47 44.35 18.64
CA GLY A 903 4.62 45.79 18.61
C GLY A 903 3.49 46.56 17.89
N VAL A 904 2.56 45.87 17.22
CA VAL A 904 1.42 46.50 16.52
C VAL A 904 0.21 46.56 17.44
N LEU A 905 -0.24 47.78 17.76
CA LEU A 905 -1.44 48.01 18.57
C LEU A 905 -2.71 47.65 17.77
N LEU A 906 -3.54 46.76 18.30
CA LEU A 906 -4.85 46.43 17.73
C LEU A 906 -5.88 47.51 18.06
N ALA A 907 -7.05 47.44 17.42
CA ALA A 907 -8.15 48.36 17.71
C ALA A 907 -8.60 48.24 19.18
N GLU A 908 -9.08 49.35 19.73
CA GLU A 908 -9.55 49.45 21.12
C GLU A 908 -10.59 48.38 21.45
N GLY A 909 -10.46 47.74 22.61
CA GLY A 909 -11.34 46.69 23.09
C GLY A 909 -11.15 45.32 22.41
N VAL A 910 -10.29 45.19 21.40
CA VAL A 910 -10.06 43.91 20.71
C VAL A 910 -9.21 42.97 21.54
N LYS A 911 -9.80 41.85 21.97
CA LYS A 911 -9.16 40.76 22.74
C LYS A 911 -8.88 39.50 21.91
N THR A 912 -9.11 39.57 20.60
CA THR A 912 -8.98 38.42 19.69
C THR A 912 -8.14 38.78 18.47
N PHE A 913 -7.36 37.81 18.00
CA PHE A 913 -6.64 37.91 16.74
C PHE A 913 -6.27 36.51 16.24
N ARG A 914 -5.58 36.43 15.10
CA ARG A 914 -5.07 35.16 14.57
C ARG A 914 -3.55 35.22 14.45
N THR A 915 -2.90 34.14 14.87
CA THR A 915 -1.43 34.02 14.82
C THR A 915 -0.91 34.04 13.39
N ALA A 916 0.23 34.69 13.20
CA ALA A 916 0.97 34.67 11.94
C ALA A 916 1.90 33.44 11.86
N ALA A 917 2.66 33.32 10.76
CA ALA A 917 3.67 32.28 10.59
C ALA A 917 5.03 32.71 11.19
N GLU A 918 5.00 33.22 12.41
CA GLU A 918 6.15 33.77 13.12
C GLU A 918 5.92 33.74 14.62
N ASN A 919 7.00 33.88 15.39
CA ASN A 919 6.89 34.05 16.84
C ASN A 919 6.05 35.29 17.15
N THR A 920 5.17 35.17 18.12
CA THR A 920 4.18 36.19 18.48
C THR A 920 4.34 36.58 19.93
N THR A 921 4.58 37.86 20.19
CA THR A 921 4.55 38.46 21.53
C THR A 921 3.31 39.32 21.66
N VAL A 922 2.59 39.20 22.77
CA VAL A 922 1.38 39.96 23.07
C VAL A 922 1.58 40.74 24.36
N GLU A 923 1.48 42.06 24.27
CA GLU A 923 1.40 42.95 25.41
C GLU A 923 -0.07 43.35 25.63
N ILE A 924 -0.51 43.32 26.88
CA ILE A 924 -1.86 43.76 27.29
C ILE A 924 -1.76 45.21 27.74
N VAL A 925 -2.35 46.12 26.96
CA VAL A 925 -2.28 47.55 27.23
C VAL A 925 -3.48 47.98 28.08
N PHE A 926 -3.20 48.63 29.20
CA PHE A 926 -4.19 49.22 30.08
C PHE A 926 -4.09 50.74 30.02
N ARG A 927 -5.24 51.40 30.08
CA ARG A 927 -5.31 52.84 30.29
C ARG A 927 -5.82 53.13 31.70
N SER A 928 -5.23 54.13 32.34
CA SER A 928 -5.78 54.65 33.59
C SER A 928 -7.14 55.28 33.28
N THR A 929 -8.14 55.02 34.10
CA THR A 929 -9.49 55.61 33.94
C THR A 929 -9.54 57.09 34.32
N GLY A 930 -8.39 57.75 34.53
CA GLY A 930 -8.28 59.19 34.65
C GLY A 930 -9.05 59.77 35.84
N GLY A 931 -8.52 59.57 37.04
CA GLY A 931 -8.74 60.54 38.12
C GLY A 931 -7.78 61.71 37.94
N THR A 932 -8.15 62.73 37.16
CA THR A 932 -7.51 64.05 37.23
C THR A 932 -7.74 64.63 38.62
N GLY A 933 -6.85 64.36 39.57
CA GLY A 933 -6.89 64.94 40.92
C GLY A 933 -8.09 64.46 41.74
N ILE A 934 -7.83 64.08 42.99
CA ILE A 934 -8.89 64.14 43.99
C ILE A 934 -9.19 65.63 44.19
N THR A 935 -10.12 66.22 43.44
CA THR A 935 -10.86 67.37 43.95
C THR A 935 -11.94 66.82 44.87
N ASP A 936 -11.53 66.37 46.04
CA ASP A 936 -12.45 66.26 47.16
C ASP A 936 -12.69 67.69 47.65
N THR A 937 -13.93 68.15 47.50
CA THR A 937 -14.40 69.42 48.07
C THR A 937 -14.99 69.23 49.47
N ASP A 938 -14.86 68.04 50.08
CA ASP A 938 -15.36 67.76 51.42
C ASP A 938 -14.31 68.00 52.52
N LEU A 939 -14.66 68.89 53.43
CA LEU A 939 -13.75 69.71 54.23
C LEU A 939 -13.36 69.10 55.59
N SER A 940 -13.26 67.76 55.70
CA SER A 940 -12.99 67.14 57.02
C SER A 940 -12.36 65.74 57.02
N LYS A 941 -11.90 65.19 55.89
CA LYS A 941 -11.32 63.83 55.83
C LYS A 941 -9.89 63.80 55.30
N GLU A 942 -9.17 62.76 55.70
CA GLU A 942 -7.82 62.43 55.26
C GLU A 942 -7.82 62.06 53.77
N VAL A 943 -6.90 62.64 52.99
CA VAL A 943 -6.82 62.42 51.54
C VAL A 943 -5.67 61.46 51.25
N GLN A 944 -5.99 60.35 50.59
CA GLN A 944 -4.99 59.39 50.13
C GLN A 944 -4.45 59.80 48.76
N VAL A 945 -3.13 59.80 48.62
CA VAL A 945 -2.43 60.35 47.46
C VAL A 945 -1.34 59.39 47.03
N TRP A 946 -1.33 59.04 45.74
CA TRP A 946 -0.24 58.28 45.12
C TRP A 946 0.70 59.24 44.40
N ALA A 947 1.99 59.17 44.70
CA ALA A 947 3.03 59.92 44.00
C ALA A 947 4.00 58.97 43.30
N THR A 948 4.46 59.36 42.10
CA THR A 948 5.51 58.67 41.32
C THR A 948 6.62 59.68 41.04
N ASP A 949 7.38 60.02 42.08
CA ASP A 949 8.37 61.12 42.07
C ASP A 949 7.74 62.45 41.60
N ALA A 950 6.59 62.75 42.19
CA ALA A 950 5.69 63.83 41.78
C ALA A 950 5.60 64.93 42.85
N THR A 951 5.11 66.10 42.48
CA THR A 951 5.01 67.24 43.41
C THR A 951 3.59 67.37 43.94
N LEU A 952 3.45 67.35 45.26
CA LEU A 952 2.21 67.64 45.98
C LEU A 952 1.98 69.14 45.99
N HIS A 953 0.88 69.60 45.39
CA HIS A 953 0.43 70.98 45.46
C HIS A 953 -0.70 71.10 46.49
N MET A 954 -0.54 72.01 47.45
CA MET A 954 -1.50 72.28 48.52
C MET A 954 -1.87 73.75 48.53
N ILE A 955 -3.17 74.06 48.47
CA ILE A 955 -3.68 75.43 48.58
C ILE A 955 -4.48 75.51 49.88
N LEU A 956 -4.04 76.35 50.81
CA LEU A 956 -4.65 76.56 52.12
C LEU A 956 -5.38 77.91 52.14
N ALA A 957 -6.66 77.90 52.50
CA ALA A 957 -7.48 79.12 52.59
C ALA A 957 -7.35 79.87 53.93
N GLN A 958 -6.75 79.26 54.96
CA GLN A 958 -6.37 79.87 56.24
C GLN A 958 -5.16 79.11 56.82
N SER A 959 -4.57 79.62 57.90
CA SER A 959 -3.48 78.91 58.59
C SER A 959 -3.94 77.58 59.18
N ALA A 960 -3.18 76.49 58.99
CA ALA A 960 -3.58 75.15 59.41
C ALA A 960 -2.40 74.21 59.71
N SER A 961 -2.71 73.15 60.47
CA SER A 961 -1.79 72.02 60.71
C SER A 961 -1.85 71.07 59.52
N VAL A 962 -0.72 70.82 58.87
CA VAL A 962 -0.61 69.87 57.76
C VAL A 962 0.24 68.68 58.19
N LEU A 963 -0.28 67.48 57.99
CA LEU A 963 0.39 66.21 58.23
C LEU A 963 0.40 65.38 56.94
N VAL A 964 1.58 64.94 56.51
CA VAL A 964 1.75 63.94 55.45
C VAL A 964 2.42 62.72 56.04
N SER A 965 1.85 61.55 55.83
CA SER A 965 2.41 60.26 56.30
C SER A 965 2.30 59.20 55.22
N THR A 966 3.12 58.15 55.28
CA THR A 966 2.95 56.96 54.43
C THR A 966 1.84 56.04 55.00
N MET A 967 1.35 55.10 54.19
CA MET A 967 0.25 54.18 54.58
C MET A 967 0.57 53.29 55.81
N ASP A 968 1.84 53.07 56.13
CA ASP A 968 2.30 52.36 57.32
C ASP A 968 2.41 53.27 58.57
N GLY A 969 1.99 54.53 58.47
CA GLY A 969 1.91 55.49 59.57
C GLY A 969 3.20 56.29 59.82
N ARG A 970 4.23 56.15 58.98
CA ARG A 970 5.46 56.96 59.11
C ARG A 970 5.20 58.39 58.65
N ILE A 971 5.46 59.35 59.53
CA ILE A 971 5.26 60.78 59.24
C ILE A 971 6.40 61.29 58.34
N VAL A 972 6.03 61.87 57.21
CA VAL A 972 6.92 62.45 56.20
C VAL A 972 7.03 63.96 56.41
N MET A 973 5.93 64.60 56.83
CA MET A 973 5.87 66.04 57.05
C MET A 973 4.82 66.37 58.12
N ARG A 974 5.13 67.28 59.05
CA ARG A 974 4.18 67.84 60.01
C ARG A 974 4.53 69.29 60.30
N GLU A 975 3.75 70.24 59.79
CA GLU A 975 4.04 71.66 59.92
C GLU A 975 2.79 72.51 60.13
N GLN A 976 2.99 73.68 60.76
CA GLN A 976 1.98 74.74 60.82
C GLN A 976 2.23 75.70 59.67
N MET A 977 1.26 75.79 58.76
CA MET A 977 1.39 76.57 57.53
C MET A 977 0.41 77.73 57.53
N GLN A 978 0.82 78.87 56.96
CA GLN A 978 -0.04 80.06 56.79
C GLN A 978 -0.93 79.90 55.54
N GLU A 979 -1.91 80.79 55.35
CA GLU A 979 -2.71 80.84 54.11
C GLU A 979 -1.80 81.03 52.89
N GLY A 980 -1.97 80.21 51.84
CA GLY A 980 -1.09 80.24 50.66
C GLY A 980 -1.07 78.94 49.85
N THR A 981 -0.26 78.94 48.78
CA THR A 981 -0.02 77.76 47.94
C THR A 981 1.38 77.21 48.21
N TYR A 982 1.46 75.90 48.41
CA TYR A 982 2.67 75.18 48.78
C TYR A 982 2.90 74.00 47.84
N GLU A 983 4.18 73.71 47.60
CA GLU A 983 4.62 72.62 46.75
C GLU A 983 5.60 71.75 47.52
N TYR A 984 5.38 70.43 47.51
CA TYR A 984 6.19 69.49 48.26
C TYR A 984 6.50 68.24 47.42
N ALA A 985 7.78 67.98 47.18
CA ALA A 985 8.19 66.82 46.40
C ALA A 985 7.98 65.52 47.21
N LEU A 986 7.28 64.56 46.62
CA LEU A 986 7.04 63.25 47.23
C LEU A 986 7.74 62.15 46.41
N PRO A 987 8.64 61.36 47.03
CA PRO A 987 9.18 60.15 46.41
C PRO A 987 8.07 59.15 46.08
N ARG A 988 8.33 58.21 45.18
CA ARG A 988 7.37 57.13 44.83
C ARG A 988 6.77 56.44 46.06
N GLY A 989 5.44 56.50 46.23
CA GLY A 989 4.73 55.86 47.35
C GLY A 989 3.28 56.33 47.55
N PHE A 990 2.55 55.63 48.46
CA PHE A 990 1.22 56.01 48.92
C PHE A 990 1.32 56.84 50.21
N TYR A 991 0.64 57.98 50.21
CA TYR A 991 0.64 58.94 51.31
C TYR A 991 -0.78 59.30 51.76
N ILE A 992 -0.91 59.63 53.04
CA ILE A 992 -2.09 60.21 53.64
C ILE A 992 -1.75 61.67 53.98
N VAL A 993 -2.50 62.59 53.39
CA VAL A 993 -2.42 64.03 53.65
C VAL A 993 -3.62 64.43 54.52
N LYS A 994 -3.34 65.04 55.66
CA LYS A 994 -4.33 65.53 56.61
C LYS A 994 -4.09 67.01 56.88
N VAL A 995 -5.11 67.83 56.68
CA VAL A 995 -5.10 69.26 57.00
C VAL A 995 -6.22 69.54 57.99
N GLU A 996 -5.88 70.10 59.16
CA GLU A 996 -6.85 70.29 60.24
C GLU A 996 -7.40 71.73 60.27
N ASN A 997 -8.72 71.85 60.49
CA ASN A 997 -9.45 73.08 60.81
C ASN A 997 -9.53 74.19 59.72
N THR A 998 -9.32 73.85 58.43
CA THR A 998 -9.56 74.81 57.34
C THR A 998 -9.94 74.12 56.02
N SER A 999 -10.42 74.91 55.06
CA SER A 999 -10.62 74.47 53.69
C SER A 999 -9.32 74.45 52.90
N TYR A 1000 -9.09 73.35 52.19
CA TYR A 1000 -7.85 73.12 51.45
C TYR A 1000 -8.11 72.38 50.14
N LYS A 1001 -7.21 72.53 49.16
CA LYS A 1001 -7.22 71.78 47.90
C LYS A 1001 -5.86 71.10 47.71
N VAL A 1002 -5.87 69.79 47.46
CA VAL A 1002 -4.66 69.00 47.24
C VAL A 1002 -4.72 68.31 45.89
N TYR A 1003 -3.63 68.35 45.14
CA TYR A 1003 -3.45 67.53 43.94
C TYR A 1003 -1.97 67.20 43.76
N VAL A 1004 -1.69 66.12 43.04
CA VAL A 1004 -0.32 65.71 42.69
C VAL A 1004 -0.12 65.86 41.20
N ARG A 1005 1.05 66.38 40.81
CA ARG A 1005 1.40 66.64 39.43
C ARG A 1005 2.79 66.15 39.08
#